data_AF-A0A6M0G8B4-F1
#
_entry.id   AF-A0A6M0G8B4-F1
#
_cell.length_a   1.000
_cell.length_b   1.000
_cell.length_c   1.000
_cell.angle_alpha   90.00
_cell.angle_beta   90.00
_cell.angle_gamma   90.00
#
_symmetry.space_group_name_H-M   'P 1'
#
loop_
_entity.id
_entity.type
_entity.pdbx_description
1 polymer ?
#
loop_
_entity_poly.entity_id
_entity_poly.type
_entity_poly.pdbx_seq_one_letter_code
_entity_poly.pdbx_strand_id
1 'polypeptide(L)'
;MTKLTIFLGILMTGMCHSPLTAQTTEAETAPPQTTGSAVDLEITPRLGAGYNSSAAGYDGFGRFEGFVPLLQNPGKNLLFLEGRLLLDNGAHLGGNILLGYRAFNPELNRTFGGYVGYDNRDTGESNFNQIGLGLESLGEIWDLRLNGYLPVGDTRQVVTSNTVESNFQQTGDPFFQGNSLLIPGNSTFQTTTIQEAAMSGLDFEVGAKVAEFANGGEVRGYGGVYYYDASASPSTVGGKLRVEVRPTDYLNLGLGVQHDDLFGTNILFTIGGTFPGTRPAGYRQRPDELESVWARMGESVARTTSIVVDQQVESVSVNGASTMALTNPATGQPWVFVHVSEGGNSDGTFESPFATIKEGVAVAQSDGNYIVYVRSGTASGDTGPITIPALVQLLSAGVLQEIDTQELGLVALPFSANGQLTNFTGTITMENQSVLSGFNLTSNDGPGIAARNLDFVTIRDSSITSSSEAALLLENTTGNIVLTNTNLTGDGVPALVGTNIHSINFTGSSLTSRNSTTNGITLNGVTGRLSLTNGEITDSQAEGILVENSTGAIAISNFQINRAQNRGILLRQVDGTVEIANNTITDTAGVLPNNPTRANPPTGQGIGLFEARGTINITNNEITGTTGFDGNIDTINPENSYLASGQGIAILNTTAGAVNLNIADNTITGNANQGLSLANLSGAIAITNNDIFDTTGTAGNIDNINPSNSELFTGQGIAFNNDRLEPVNLTIDGNNLRRNTSRGISLVNLLGTINITNNEIRDTREEMLLPGADIGFPTGQGIVFSNDLRRGEVVLNIANNRILRNINQGILLTEINGTIRIENNRITDTRGKLTVFNRNNLTTLDFSGFTAINDINDFNDQAALDTTVAVIQSQLPTGQGIIVGNAIDQLNLTINNNQILNNDSHGMALTNLRDQVTITGNTVTGTSGAIGDPNNGEFSTGEGIFVTHINRGLNLTIAEGNRVSDNFEDGIVMIIGEPTGGLPTTAPPRADITISGNTVQNNGVNTANSTSNEIRGDGIRIFLEGDALVNRLDINNNTITSNQDDGIQISQGELTTGITGNGGTSELRNATISGNTIEDQVQQGINFRAAGGTADLVIENNPSISQNGGEGIAIFAAGNNASTAQINANVRFNTLTDNPPSGLFGTVINGGNLCIDLNSNNSNTGYLLTDGGGTLQVVDLGNVNGNNMGLVVFDRFNTDNVAACP
;
A
#
# COMPACT_ATOMS: atom_id res chain seq x y z
N MET A 1 28.45 -2.04 76.65
CA MET A 1 29.74 -2.73 76.90
C MET A 1 30.77 -1.93 76.13
N THR A 2 31.65 -1.11 76.70
CA THR A 2 32.74 -1.39 77.64
C THR A 2 33.25 -0.01 78.08
N LYS A 3 33.38 0.24 79.40
CA LYS A 3 33.99 1.42 80.10
C LYS A 3 33.11 1.82 81.30
N LEU A 4 33.00 0.90 82.26
CA LEU A 4 32.48 1.20 83.61
C LEU A 4 33.27 0.35 84.60
N THR A 5 34.56 0.60 84.70
CA THR A 5 35.45 0.11 85.76
C THR A 5 36.70 0.96 85.71
N ILE A 6 37.22 1.38 86.87
CA ILE A 6 38.38 2.28 87.09
C ILE A 6 38.00 3.77 87.13
N PHE A 7 37.43 4.20 88.25
CA PHE A 7 37.87 5.38 89.04
C PHE A 7 37.03 5.48 90.33
N LEU A 8 37.05 4.41 91.12
CA LEU A 8 36.67 4.40 92.53
C LEU A 8 37.76 3.62 93.27
N GLY A 9 38.73 4.32 93.84
CA GLY A 9 39.85 3.77 94.60
C GLY A 9 41.14 4.56 94.36
N ILE A 10 41.78 5.01 95.46
CA ILE A 10 42.87 6.03 95.59
C ILE A 10 42.22 7.38 96.00
N LEU A 11 42.28 7.90 97.23
CA LEU A 11 43.20 7.67 98.34
C LEU A 11 42.51 8.07 99.66
N MET A 12 42.21 7.09 100.51
CA MET A 12 42.04 7.27 101.95
C MET A 12 43.31 6.66 102.57
N THR A 13 44.19 7.46 103.18
CA THR A 13 45.13 7.07 104.27
C THR A 13 46.12 8.18 104.61
N GLY A 14 46.22 8.51 105.91
CA GLY A 14 47.33 9.25 106.54
C GLY A 14 47.09 10.77 106.64
N MET A 15 47.19 11.45 107.77
CA MET A 15 48.01 11.19 108.95
C MET A 15 47.37 11.80 110.21
N CYS A 16 47.27 10.99 111.25
CA CYS A 16 47.23 11.43 112.64
C CYS A 16 48.70 11.69 113.06
N HIS A 17 49.00 12.82 113.73
CA HIS A 17 50.06 12.98 114.76
C HIS A 17 49.96 14.39 115.38
N SER A 18 49.85 14.45 116.70
CA SER A 18 50.26 15.57 117.59
C SER A 18 51.58 15.15 118.27
N PRO A 19 52.22 15.91 119.19
CA PRO A 19 52.31 17.36 119.46
C PRO A 19 53.78 17.84 119.63
N LEU A 20 54.07 19.15 119.76
CA LEU A 20 54.95 19.71 120.82
C LEU A 20 55.04 21.26 120.77
N THR A 21 54.54 21.84 121.85
CA THR A 21 54.94 23.06 122.58
C THR A 21 56.10 23.94 122.10
N ALA A 22 55.85 25.25 122.13
CA ALA A 22 56.66 26.16 122.96
C ALA A 22 55.71 27.00 123.83
N GLN A 23 56.05 27.00 125.12
CA GLN A 23 55.34 27.47 126.28
C GLN A 23 55.82 28.89 126.63
N THR A 24 54.89 29.78 127.00
CA THR A 24 55.13 30.72 128.11
C THR A 24 53.85 30.84 128.95
N THR A 25 53.98 30.32 130.16
CA THR A 25 53.28 30.60 131.43
C THR A 25 52.92 32.09 131.60
N GLU A 26 51.81 32.46 132.24
CA GLU A 26 51.54 32.29 133.68
C GLU A 26 50.05 32.22 134.06
N ALA A 27 49.81 31.67 135.27
CA ALA A 27 48.57 31.59 136.04
C ALA A 27 47.99 32.99 136.39
N GLU A 28 46.77 33.20 136.86
CA GLU A 28 45.96 32.47 137.84
C GLU A 28 44.54 33.08 137.91
N THR A 29 43.60 32.30 138.46
CA THR A 29 42.31 32.67 139.09
C THR A 29 41.06 32.85 138.21
N ALA A 30 40.00 32.15 138.61
CA ALA A 30 38.59 32.35 138.27
C ALA A 30 37.84 32.78 139.56
N PRO A 31 36.55 33.18 139.58
CA PRO A 31 35.61 33.68 138.55
C PRO A 31 34.90 35.00 139.05
N PRO A 32 33.81 35.59 138.43
CA PRO A 32 32.45 35.03 138.39
C PRO A 32 31.64 35.30 137.07
N GLN A 33 30.46 34.66 136.96
CA GLN A 33 29.54 34.55 135.82
C GLN A 33 28.97 35.87 135.23
N THR A 34 28.70 35.90 133.91
CA THR A 34 27.41 36.23 133.21
C THR A 34 27.60 36.66 131.73
N THR A 35 26.53 36.48 130.92
CA THR A 35 26.22 36.93 129.53
C THR A 35 26.72 36.09 128.32
N GLY A 36 25.81 35.89 127.34
CA GLY A 36 25.97 35.02 126.17
C GLY A 36 27.10 35.44 125.22
N SER A 37 27.79 34.45 124.64
CA SER A 37 29.08 34.62 123.97
C SER A 37 28.92 34.80 122.45
N ALA A 38 29.82 35.55 121.81
CA ALA A 38 29.82 35.83 120.37
C ALA A 38 29.92 34.57 119.46
N VAL A 39 30.21 33.40 120.04
CA VAL A 39 30.28 32.08 119.39
C VAL A 39 28.89 31.59 118.93
N ASP A 40 27.81 32.02 119.58
CA ASP A 40 26.43 31.59 119.27
C ASP A 40 25.82 32.31 118.04
N LEU A 41 26.60 33.15 117.34
CA LEU A 41 26.16 33.96 116.18
C LEU A 41 26.92 33.60 114.88
N GLU A 42 27.72 32.54 114.87
CA GLU A 42 28.43 32.07 113.68
C GLU A 42 27.51 31.34 112.69
N ILE A 43 27.60 31.70 111.42
CA ILE A 43 27.02 30.94 110.31
C ILE A 43 27.92 29.74 110.05
N THR A 44 27.35 28.54 109.98
CA THR A 44 28.09 27.30 109.69
C THR A 44 28.03 26.95 108.21
N PRO A 45 29.02 26.22 107.67
CA PRO A 45 28.91 25.60 106.35
C PRO A 45 27.65 24.73 106.27
N ARG A 46 26.96 24.78 105.13
CA ARG A 46 25.72 24.02 104.89
C ARG A 46 25.68 23.42 103.50
N LEU A 47 24.99 22.30 103.40
CA LEU A 47 24.68 21.63 102.14
C LEU A 47 23.16 21.59 101.97
N GLY A 48 22.71 21.62 100.73
CA GLY A 48 21.30 21.51 100.39
C GLY A 48 21.06 20.77 99.09
N ALA A 49 19.83 20.31 98.92
CA ALA A 49 19.36 19.71 97.69
C ALA A 49 17.90 20.11 97.45
N GLY A 50 17.50 20.23 96.19
CA GLY A 50 16.14 20.62 95.84
C GLY A 50 15.80 20.45 94.37
N TYR A 51 14.60 20.85 94.00
CA TYR A 51 14.11 20.84 92.63
C TYR A 51 13.39 22.14 92.29
N ASN A 52 13.53 22.59 91.05
CA ASN A 52 12.84 23.72 90.44
C ASN A 52 12.15 23.23 89.16
N SER A 53 10.87 23.57 88.95
CA SER A 53 10.18 23.29 87.68
C SER A 53 10.64 24.21 86.54
N SER A 54 10.25 23.89 85.30
CA SER A 54 10.53 24.72 84.12
C SER A 54 9.96 26.13 84.25
N ALA A 55 10.62 27.08 83.58
CA ALA A 55 10.23 28.48 83.53
C ALA A 55 10.67 29.13 82.21
N ALA A 56 10.59 30.47 82.14
CA ALA A 56 11.00 31.22 80.95
C ALA A 56 12.40 30.86 80.48
N GLY A 57 12.46 30.26 79.29
CA GLY A 57 13.67 29.88 78.59
C GLY A 57 14.54 28.82 79.26
N TYR A 58 14.05 28.06 80.25
CA TYR A 58 14.76 26.90 80.79
C TYR A 58 13.84 25.79 81.31
N ASP A 59 14.33 24.55 81.19
CA ASP A 59 13.66 23.37 81.73
C ASP A 59 13.88 23.21 83.23
N GLY A 60 12.96 22.48 83.89
CA GLY A 60 13.08 22.14 85.30
C GLY A 60 14.36 21.35 85.59
N PHE A 61 14.94 21.56 86.77
CA PHE A 61 16.20 20.96 87.16
C PHE A 61 16.23 20.58 88.65
N GLY A 62 16.92 19.48 88.95
CA GLY A 62 17.40 19.18 90.28
C GLY A 62 18.64 20.01 90.61
N ARG A 63 18.80 20.40 91.88
CA ARG A 63 19.97 21.16 92.34
C ARG A 63 20.60 20.52 93.57
N PHE A 64 21.93 20.52 93.60
CA PHE A 64 22.73 20.27 94.79
C PHE A 64 23.55 21.52 95.11
N GLU A 65 23.42 22.05 96.32
CA GLU A 65 24.00 23.33 96.72
C GLU A 65 24.93 23.21 97.93
N GLY A 66 25.98 24.00 97.96
CA GLY A 66 26.86 24.16 99.11
C GLY A 66 27.14 25.63 99.39
N PHE A 67 27.06 26.03 100.66
CA PHE A 67 27.33 27.39 101.12
C PHE A 67 28.40 27.34 102.20
N VAL A 68 29.49 28.09 101.99
CA VAL A 68 30.67 28.08 102.85
C VAL A 68 30.99 29.52 103.28
N PRO A 69 30.82 29.84 104.57
CA PRO A 69 31.40 31.04 105.17
C PRO A 69 32.92 31.04 104.99
N LEU A 70 33.45 32.02 104.27
CA LEU A 70 34.91 32.17 104.07
C LEU A 70 35.53 33.01 105.18
N LEU A 71 34.91 34.17 105.46
CA LEU A 71 35.31 35.09 106.51
C LEU A 71 34.05 35.64 107.17
N GLN A 72 33.94 35.58 108.49
CA GLN A 72 32.82 36.14 109.22
C GLN A 72 33.28 36.89 110.45
N ASN A 73 32.68 38.06 110.69
CA ASN A 73 32.75 38.75 111.97
C ASN A 73 31.35 38.61 112.59
N PRO A 74 31.16 37.74 113.61
CA PRO A 74 29.85 37.47 114.20
C PRO A 74 29.14 38.77 114.63
N GLY A 75 27.89 38.93 114.19
CA GLY A 75 27.08 40.13 114.41
C GLY A 75 27.42 41.34 113.53
N LYS A 76 28.34 41.24 112.56
CA LYS A 76 28.74 42.35 111.66
C LYS A 76 28.73 42.03 110.17
N ASN A 77 29.47 41.03 109.70
CA ASN A 77 29.57 40.75 108.26
C ASN A 77 29.98 39.31 107.95
N LEU A 78 29.74 38.89 106.70
CA LEU A 78 29.99 37.57 106.16
C LEU A 78 30.44 37.67 104.69
N LEU A 79 31.63 37.16 104.40
CA LEU A 79 32.06 36.77 103.06
C LEU A 79 31.81 35.27 102.90
N PHE A 80 31.13 34.86 101.84
CA PHE A 80 30.75 33.47 101.60
C PHE A 80 30.93 33.05 100.14
N LEU A 81 31.18 31.76 99.95
CA LEU A 81 31.15 31.08 98.66
C LEU A 81 29.91 30.21 98.60
N GLU A 82 29.17 30.27 97.50
CA GLU A 82 28.07 29.35 97.22
C GLU A 82 28.27 28.70 95.84
N GLY A 83 28.11 27.39 95.77
CA GLY A 83 28.18 26.64 94.53
C GLY A 83 26.96 25.74 94.38
N ARG A 84 26.41 25.65 93.17
CA ARG A 84 25.30 24.75 92.85
C ARG A 84 25.58 23.97 91.58
N LEU A 85 25.30 22.67 91.64
CA LEU A 85 25.26 21.79 90.49
C LEU A 85 23.80 21.60 90.07
N LEU A 86 23.52 21.76 88.79
CA LEU A 86 22.18 21.73 88.20
C LEU A 86 22.09 20.55 87.23
N LEU A 87 21.02 19.77 87.32
CA LEU A 87 20.75 18.69 86.39
C LEU A 87 19.34 18.87 85.86
N ASP A 88 19.20 19.22 84.58
CA ASP A 88 17.90 19.45 83.97
C ASP A 88 17.09 18.15 83.77
N ASN A 89 15.84 18.28 83.35
CA ASN A 89 14.97 17.13 83.07
C ASN A 89 15.47 16.21 81.94
N GLY A 90 16.37 16.71 81.07
CA GLY A 90 17.06 15.95 80.02
C GLY A 90 18.37 15.29 80.48
N ALA A 91 18.73 15.44 81.75
CA ALA A 91 20.00 15.02 82.34
C ALA A 91 21.23 15.76 81.80
N HIS A 92 21.06 16.97 81.26
CA HIS A 92 22.17 17.86 80.92
C HIS A 92 22.68 18.58 82.17
N LEU A 93 24.00 18.67 82.27
CA LEU A 93 24.67 19.21 83.44
C LEU A 93 24.88 20.72 83.28
N GLY A 94 24.44 21.48 84.26
CA GLY A 94 24.76 22.89 84.42
C GLY A 94 25.32 23.17 85.82
N GLY A 95 25.75 24.40 86.03
CA GLY A 95 26.26 24.79 87.33
C GLY A 95 26.40 26.28 87.51
N ASN A 96 26.48 26.70 88.77
CA ASN A 96 26.81 28.06 89.14
C ASN A 96 27.77 28.09 90.33
N ILE A 97 28.68 29.06 90.33
CA ILE A 97 29.55 29.36 91.45
C ILE A 97 29.54 30.87 91.70
N LEU A 98 29.33 31.28 92.95
CA LEU A 98 29.21 32.68 93.32
C LEU A 98 30.01 33.00 94.59
N LEU A 99 30.55 34.21 94.62
CA LEU A 99 31.19 34.82 95.78
C LEU A 99 30.32 35.99 96.25
N GLY A 100 29.85 35.92 97.49
CA GLY A 100 28.95 36.90 98.08
C GLY A 100 29.52 37.56 99.34
N TYR A 101 29.15 38.82 99.56
CA TYR A 101 29.45 39.56 100.78
C TYR A 101 28.18 40.16 101.36
N ARG A 102 27.98 40.01 102.66
CA ARG A 102 26.87 40.58 103.43
C ARG A 102 27.39 41.36 104.63
N ALA A 103 26.83 42.55 104.87
CA ALA A 103 27.07 43.37 106.04
C ALA A 103 25.75 43.64 106.76
N PHE A 104 25.72 43.35 108.06
CA PHE A 104 24.60 43.61 108.95
C PHE A 104 24.78 44.96 109.64
N ASN A 105 23.75 45.80 109.58
CA ASN A 105 23.67 47.07 110.27
C ASN A 105 22.68 46.94 111.46
N PRO A 106 23.17 46.95 112.72
CA PRO A 106 22.33 46.84 113.90
C PRO A 106 21.37 48.02 114.10
N GLU A 107 21.75 49.25 113.72
CA GLU A 107 20.92 50.46 113.90
C GLU A 107 19.66 50.42 113.04
N LEU A 108 19.76 49.78 111.86
CA LEU A 108 18.66 49.64 110.91
C LEU A 108 17.97 48.26 111.00
N ASN A 109 18.49 47.34 111.83
CA ASN A 109 18.18 45.91 111.80
C ASN A 109 18.10 45.37 110.35
N ARG A 110 19.15 45.62 109.55
CA ARG A 110 19.13 45.33 108.10
C ARG A 110 20.45 44.80 107.58
N THR A 111 20.39 43.84 106.67
CA THR A 111 21.56 43.29 105.96
C THR A 111 21.61 43.85 104.54
N PHE A 112 22.78 44.32 104.13
CA PHE A 112 23.07 44.67 102.74
C PHE A 112 24.08 43.69 102.18
N GLY A 113 23.84 43.18 100.98
CA GLY A 113 24.73 42.23 100.34
C GLY A 113 24.85 42.42 98.85
N GLY A 114 25.86 41.79 98.29
CA GLY A 114 26.04 41.68 96.85
C GLY A 114 26.88 40.46 96.48
N TYR A 115 26.75 40.03 95.23
CA TYR A 115 27.48 38.87 94.72
C TYR A 115 27.94 39.05 93.27
N VAL A 116 28.96 38.29 92.91
CA VAL A 116 29.34 37.98 91.52
C VAL A 116 29.34 36.47 91.35
N GLY A 117 28.81 35.98 90.24
CA GLY A 117 28.73 34.57 89.92
C GLY A 117 29.03 34.27 88.46
N TYR A 118 29.44 33.03 88.22
CA TYR A 118 29.58 32.46 86.89
C TYR A 118 28.65 31.26 86.78
N ASP A 119 27.89 31.21 85.69
CA ASP A 119 26.92 30.18 85.38
C ASP A 119 27.27 29.50 84.06
N ASN A 120 27.03 28.20 83.98
CA ASN A 120 27.13 27.40 82.77
C ASN A 120 25.86 26.56 82.61
N ARG A 121 25.39 26.47 81.36
CA ARG A 121 24.24 25.65 80.98
C ARG A 121 24.50 24.94 79.65
N ASP A 122 24.26 23.64 79.65
CA ASP A 122 24.12 22.80 78.46
C ASP A 122 22.64 22.58 78.17
N THR A 123 22.19 22.77 76.92
CA THR A 123 20.81 22.49 76.46
C THR A 123 20.69 21.12 75.78
N GLY A 124 21.80 20.41 75.56
CA GLY A 124 21.90 19.20 74.75
C GLY A 124 22.37 19.48 73.32
N GLU A 125 21.96 20.61 72.75
CA GLU A 125 22.34 21.06 71.39
C GLU A 125 23.32 22.24 71.42
N SER A 126 23.35 23.01 72.51
CA SER A 126 24.19 24.20 72.65
C SER A 126 24.68 24.40 74.08
N ASN A 127 25.83 25.05 74.24
CA ASN A 127 26.43 25.33 75.55
C ASN A 127 26.63 26.83 75.76
N PHE A 128 26.10 27.35 76.86
CA PHE A 128 26.10 28.77 77.18
C PHE A 128 26.75 29.07 78.52
N ASN A 129 27.37 30.26 78.59
CA ASN A 129 28.06 30.76 79.76
C ASN A 129 27.54 32.15 80.11
N GLN A 130 27.43 32.48 81.40
CA GLN A 130 26.87 33.73 81.86
C GLN A 130 27.57 34.25 83.12
N ILE A 131 27.75 35.56 83.19
CA ILE A 131 28.18 36.26 84.41
C ILE A 131 26.94 36.84 85.09
N GLY A 132 26.75 36.47 86.36
CA GLY A 132 25.69 36.98 87.23
C GLY A 132 26.23 38.02 88.21
N LEU A 133 25.50 39.12 88.38
CA LEU A 133 25.79 40.13 89.40
C LEU A 133 24.50 40.44 90.15
N GLY A 134 24.57 40.67 91.45
CA GLY A 134 23.37 41.11 92.16
C GLY A 134 23.62 41.81 93.47
N LEU A 135 22.60 42.55 93.90
CA LEU A 135 22.54 43.33 95.12
C LEU A 135 21.29 42.92 95.90
N GLU A 136 21.42 42.83 97.23
CA GLU A 136 20.31 42.50 98.12
C GLU A 136 20.28 43.40 99.36
N SER A 137 19.08 43.65 99.84
CA SER A 137 18.83 44.31 101.12
C SER A 137 17.75 43.55 101.87
N LEU A 138 18.16 42.80 102.89
CA LEU A 138 17.31 41.90 103.67
C LEU A 138 16.93 42.56 104.99
N GLY A 139 15.65 42.62 105.30
CA GLY A 139 15.12 43.21 106.54
C GLY A 139 14.31 42.22 107.35
N GLU A 140 13.75 42.67 108.47
CA GLU A 140 12.87 41.82 109.28
C GLU A 140 11.57 41.53 108.49
N ILE A 141 10.99 42.59 107.93
CA ILE A 141 9.78 42.52 107.09
C ILE A 141 10.13 42.59 105.61
N TRP A 142 10.80 43.65 105.15
CA TRP A 142 10.97 43.95 103.72
C TRP A 142 12.32 43.54 103.14
N ASP A 143 12.27 42.89 101.98
CA ASP A 143 13.42 42.46 101.18
C ASP A 143 13.45 43.17 99.83
N LEU A 144 14.63 43.55 99.36
CA LEU A 144 14.85 44.11 98.03
C LEU A 144 15.99 43.36 97.35
N ARG A 145 15.83 42.99 96.08
CA ARG A 145 16.85 42.30 95.29
C ARG A 145 16.89 42.83 93.86
N LEU A 146 18.09 42.93 93.31
CA LEU A 146 18.34 43.29 91.91
C LEU A 146 19.44 42.36 91.38
N ASN A 147 19.17 41.63 90.30
CA ASN A 147 20.14 40.73 89.67
C ASN A 147 20.26 41.03 88.17
N GLY A 148 21.47 40.99 87.65
CA GLY A 148 21.79 41.09 86.22
C GLY A 148 22.50 39.83 85.73
N TYR A 149 22.25 39.49 84.47
CA TYR A 149 22.66 38.26 83.81
C TYR A 149 23.26 38.62 82.44
N LEU A 150 24.55 38.35 82.24
CA LEU A 150 25.28 38.71 81.03
C LEU A 150 25.87 37.46 80.38
N PRO A 151 25.25 36.89 79.34
CA PRO A 151 25.84 35.84 78.53
C PRO A 151 27.19 36.26 77.95
N VAL A 152 28.14 35.34 77.95
CA VAL A 152 29.51 35.54 77.47
C VAL A 152 29.94 34.39 76.58
N GLY A 153 30.84 34.65 75.63
CA GLY A 153 31.25 33.66 74.63
C GLY A 153 30.26 33.56 73.46
N ASP A 154 30.03 32.35 72.96
CA ASP A 154 29.13 32.09 71.84
C ASP A 154 27.68 32.10 72.31
N THR A 155 27.04 33.26 72.16
CA THR A 155 25.68 33.53 72.66
C THR A 155 24.56 33.13 71.69
N ARG A 156 24.92 32.68 70.48
CA ARG A 156 23.98 32.17 69.47
C ARG A 156 24.63 31.02 68.68
N GLN A 157 24.00 29.85 68.62
CA GLN A 157 24.57 28.63 68.05
C GLN A 157 23.56 27.93 67.12
N VAL A 158 24.04 27.30 66.04
CA VAL A 158 23.21 26.62 65.03
C VAL A 158 22.92 25.18 65.46
N VAL A 159 21.65 24.78 65.36
CA VAL A 159 21.18 23.43 65.66
C VAL A 159 21.08 22.57 64.38
N THR A 160 20.53 23.09 63.28
CA THR A 160 20.30 22.31 62.03
C THR A 160 20.13 23.20 60.78
N SER A 161 20.47 22.70 59.59
CA SER A 161 20.29 23.38 58.28
C SER A 161 19.90 22.40 57.14
N ASN A 162 18.92 22.74 56.28
CA ASN A 162 18.40 21.92 55.16
C ASN A 162 18.25 22.70 53.83
N THR A 163 18.48 22.10 52.64
CA THR A 163 18.38 22.76 51.30
C THR A 163 17.55 21.98 50.26
N VAL A 164 16.73 22.64 49.41
CA VAL A 164 15.83 22.04 48.37
C VAL A 164 15.83 22.84 47.04
N GLU A 165 15.71 22.20 45.86
CA GLU A 165 15.62 22.82 44.50
C GLU A 165 14.15 22.97 44.00
N SER A 166 13.80 24.07 43.30
CA SER A 166 12.39 24.38 42.98
C SER A 166 12.01 24.71 41.52
N ASN A 167 12.91 25.09 40.60
CA ASN A 167 12.60 25.45 39.19
C ASN A 167 13.83 25.34 38.28
N PHE A 168 13.70 24.95 36.99
CA PHE A 168 14.78 24.95 35.97
C PHE A 168 14.37 25.80 34.73
N GLN A 169 15.25 26.69 34.26
CA GLN A 169 15.06 27.49 33.03
C GLN A 169 16.23 27.32 32.06
N GLN A 170 15.95 26.88 30.82
CA GLN A 170 16.96 26.72 29.76
C GLN A 170 17.66 28.04 29.38
N THR A 171 18.97 28.00 29.14
CA THR A 171 19.78 29.17 28.76
C THR A 171 20.66 28.97 27.52
N GLY A 172 20.69 27.79 26.89
CA GLY A 172 21.49 27.52 25.69
C GLY A 172 21.11 26.23 24.94
N ASP A 173 21.94 25.84 23.97
CA ASP A 173 21.73 24.67 23.11
C ASP A 173 22.18 23.36 23.79
N PRO A 174 21.60 22.20 23.42
CA PRO A 174 22.04 20.90 23.91
C PRO A 174 23.49 20.56 23.54
N PHE A 175 24.19 19.89 24.45
CA PHE A 175 25.58 19.46 24.26
C PHE A 175 25.83 18.08 24.89
N PHE A 176 26.83 17.35 24.40
CA PHE A 176 27.21 16.06 24.97
C PHE A 176 28.15 16.21 26.17
N GLN A 177 27.91 15.44 27.22
CA GLN A 177 28.82 15.25 28.35
C GLN A 177 28.66 13.83 28.90
N GLY A 178 29.75 13.09 29.06
CA GLY A 178 29.68 11.68 29.42
C GLY A 178 28.89 10.88 28.39
N ASN A 179 27.90 10.10 28.83
CA ASN A 179 26.97 9.37 27.97
C ASN A 179 25.59 10.05 27.84
N SER A 180 25.50 11.35 28.10
CA SER A 180 24.21 12.05 28.09
C SER A 180 24.22 13.26 27.16
N LEU A 181 23.05 13.55 26.59
CA LEU A 181 22.78 14.83 25.94
C LEU A 181 22.16 15.75 26.98
N LEU A 182 22.88 16.82 27.33
CA LEU A 182 22.52 17.76 28.39
C LEU A 182 22.07 19.09 27.80
N ILE A 183 21.23 19.81 28.54
CA ILE A 183 20.85 21.18 28.25
C ILE A 183 21.24 22.11 29.41
N PRO A 184 21.88 23.26 29.15
CA PRO A 184 22.25 24.21 30.21
C PRO A 184 21.06 25.09 30.61
N GLY A 185 20.98 25.40 31.91
CA GLY A 185 19.94 26.26 32.46
C GLY A 185 20.29 26.89 33.82
N ASN A 186 19.31 27.55 34.43
CA ASN A 186 19.40 28.12 35.77
C ASN A 186 18.35 27.47 36.70
N SER A 187 18.78 27.10 37.90
CA SER A 187 17.93 26.53 38.96
C SER A 187 17.85 27.42 40.21
N THR A 188 16.72 27.36 40.93
CA THR A 188 16.53 28.04 42.24
C THR A 188 16.63 27.04 43.40
N PHE A 189 17.45 27.34 44.42
CA PHE A 189 17.64 26.55 45.64
C PHE A 189 17.17 27.32 46.90
N GLN A 190 16.56 26.64 47.88
CA GLN A 190 16.05 27.21 49.13
C GLN A 190 16.65 26.50 50.35
N THR A 191 17.25 27.24 51.31
CA THR A 191 17.89 26.73 52.54
C THR A 191 17.17 27.21 53.81
N THR A 192 17.00 26.35 54.83
CA THR A 192 16.37 26.68 56.13
C THR A 192 17.25 26.27 57.32
N THR A 193 17.44 27.13 58.33
CA THR A 193 18.36 26.97 59.49
C THR A 193 17.67 27.21 60.84
N ILE A 194 17.93 26.38 61.87
CA ILE A 194 17.45 26.53 63.27
C ILE A 194 18.61 26.90 64.20
N GLN A 195 18.42 27.85 65.14
CA GLN A 195 19.45 28.35 66.08
C GLN A 195 18.92 28.51 67.52
N GLU A 196 19.80 28.44 68.53
CA GLU A 196 19.52 28.77 69.94
C GLU A 196 20.33 29.99 70.39
N ALA A 197 19.75 30.86 71.22
CA ALA A 197 20.39 32.08 71.70
C ALA A 197 20.24 32.29 73.23
N ALA A 198 21.36 32.47 73.93
CA ALA A 198 21.36 32.81 75.36
C ALA A 198 21.00 34.28 75.60
N MET A 199 20.09 34.51 76.54
CA MET A 199 19.54 35.83 76.82
C MET A 199 20.28 36.55 77.94
N SER A 200 20.63 37.81 77.67
CA SER A 200 20.98 38.79 78.69
C SER A 200 19.73 39.23 79.44
N GLY A 201 19.86 39.55 80.72
CA GLY A 201 18.69 39.95 81.50
C GLY A 201 18.94 40.69 82.79
N LEU A 202 17.87 41.23 83.34
CA LEU A 202 17.82 41.97 84.60
C LEU A 202 16.53 41.61 85.33
N ASP A 203 16.59 41.31 86.63
CA ASP A 203 15.40 41.13 87.46
C ASP A 203 15.47 41.94 88.76
N PHE A 204 14.33 42.53 89.13
CA PHE A 204 14.13 43.27 90.38
C PHE A 204 12.98 42.65 91.16
N GLU A 205 13.16 42.42 92.45
CA GLU A 205 12.18 41.78 93.33
C GLU A 205 12.07 42.51 94.67
N VAL A 206 10.83 42.78 95.11
CA VAL A 206 10.51 43.24 96.46
C VAL A 206 9.74 42.15 97.20
N GLY A 207 10.11 41.88 98.44
CA GLY A 207 9.49 40.87 99.28
C GLY A 207 9.05 41.39 100.64
N ALA A 208 8.05 40.76 101.23
CA ALA A 208 7.61 41.04 102.59
C ALA A 208 7.39 39.73 103.38
N LYS A 209 7.75 39.72 104.67
CA LYS A 209 7.29 38.71 105.64
C LYS A 209 5.78 38.88 105.84
N VAL A 210 5.01 37.85 105.49
CA VAL A 210 3.54 37.84 105.52
C VAL A 210 3.02 37.13 106.77
N ALA A 211 3.70 36.06 107.21
CA ALA A 211 3.35 35.33 108.42
C ALA A 211 4.61 34.68 109.04
N GLU A 212 4.51 34.39 110.34
CA GLU A 212 5.54 33.71 111.12
C GLU A 212 4.92 32.55 111.90
N PHE A 213 5.62 31.42 111.97
CA PHE A 213 5.18 30.22 112.67
C PHE A 213 5.77 30.18 114.09
N ALA A 214 5.02 29.61 115.05
CA ALA A 214 5.43 29.54 116.46
C ALA A 214 6.73 28.76 116.71
N ASN A 215 7.17 27.94 115.75
CA ASN A 215 8.43 27.18 115.78
C ASN A 215 9.61 27.95 115.11
N GLY A 216 9.43 29.25 114.84
CA GLY A 216 10.41 30.12 114.21
C GLY A 216 10.47 30.00 112.67
N GLY A 217 9.53 29.30 112.02
CA GLY A 217 9.41 29.33 110.57
C GLY A 217 8.77 30.62 110.04
N GLU A 218 8.79 30.86 108.73
CA GLU A 218 8.20 32.07 108.13
C GLU A 218 7.57 31.85 106.75
N VAL A 219 6.67 32.76 106.37
CA VAL A 219 6.09 32.88 105.03
C VAL A 219 6.41 34.26 104.47
N ARG A 220 7.00 34.30 103.27
CA ARG A 220 7.35 35.53 102.56
C ARG A 220 6.68 35.57 101.19
N GLY A 221 6.09 36.71 100.84
CA GLY A 221 5.56 36.99 99.51
C GLY A 221 6.48 37.93 98.76
N TYR A 222 6.64 37.72 97.46
CA TYR A 222 7.53 38.47 96.58
C TYR A 222 6.81 38.87 95.29
N GLY A 223 7.10 40.08 94.82
CA GLY A 223 6.68 40.58 93.52
C GLY A 223 7.84 41.27 92.82
N GLY A 224 7.96 41.09 91.51
CA GLY A 224 9.08 41.60 90.75
C GLY A 224 8.79 41.74 89.26
N VAL A 225 9.74 42.35 88.58
CA VAL A 225 9.77 42.49 87.11
C VAL A 225 11.12 42.00 86.59
N TYR A 226 11.14 41.52 85.36
CA TYR A 226 12.35 41.11 84.67
C TYR A 226 12.36 41.58 83.21
N TYR A 227 13.56 41.67 82.64
CA TYR A 227 13.80 41.99 81.23
C TYR A 227 14.78 40.95 80.67
N TYR A 228 14.52 40.45 79.46
CA TYR A 228 15.42 39.57 78.72
C TYR A 228 15.61 40.02 77.27
N ASP A 229 16.83 39.86 76.75
CA ASP A 229 17.22 40.24 75.38
C ASP A 229 18.30 39.30 74.81
N ALA A 230 18.19 38.93 73.53
CA ALA A 230 19.14 38.09 72.81
C ALA A 230 19.25 38.49 71.33
N SER A 231 20.38 38.16 70.70
CA SER A 231 20.60 38.41 69.28
C SER A 231 19.55 37.71 68.41
N ALA A 232 18.99 38.45 67.45
CA ALA A 232 17.94 38.00 66.54
C ALA A 232 16.65 37.50 67.23
N SER A 233 16.44 37.88 68.50
CA SER A 233 15.21 37.62 69.26
C SER A 233 14.54 38.96 69.62
N PRO A 234 13.20 39.06 69.68
CA PRO A 234 12.56 40.22 70.27
C PRO A 234 12.85 40.29 71.78
N SER A 235 13.22 41.46 72.29
CA SER A 235 13.36 41.67 73.73
C SER A 235 12.01 41.60 74.44
N THR A 236 12.01 41.18 75.71
CA THR A 236 10.77 40.95 76.48
C THR A 236 10.87 41.50 77.90
N VAL A 237 9.77 42.04 78.44
CA VAL A 237 9.61 42.47 79.84
C VAL A 237 8.51 41.63 80.47
N GLY A 238 8.80 41.01 81.61
CA GLY A 238 7.85 40.16 82.32
C GLY A 238 7.64 40.55 83.78
N GLY A 239 6.51 40.12 84.32
CA GLY A 239 6.18 40.23 85.74
C GLY A 239 6.30 38.88 86.44
N LYS A 240 6.72 38.87 87.71
CA LYS A 240 6.76 37.65 88.55
C LYS A 240 6.13 37.89 89.92
N LEU A 241 5.38 36.91 90.41
CA LEU A 241 4.88 36.82 91.78
C LEU A 241 5.30 35.48 92.37
N ARG A 242 5.75 35.47 93.63
CA ARG A 242 6.18 34.24 94.31
C ARG A 242 5.86 34.26 95.79
N VAL A 243 5.42 33.13 96.33
CA VAL A 243 5.30 32.89 97.77
C VAL A 243 6.33 31.83 98.15
N GLU A 244 7.07 32.11 99.22
CA GLU A 244 8.03 31.21 99.83
C GLU A 244 7.59 30.88 101.25
N VAL A 245 7.58 29.60 101.57
CA VAL A 245 7.21 29.06 102.88
C VAL A 245 8.41 28.30 103.42
N ARG A 246 8.88 28.69 104.60
CA ARG A 246 9.93 28.00 105.35
C ARG A 246 9.36 27.50 106.67
N PRO A 247 8.75 26.30 106.71
CA PRO A 247 8.13 25.78 107.94
C PRO A 247 9.14 25.55 109.05
N THR A 248 10.41 25.31 108.69
CA THR A 248 11.57 25.17 109.58
C THR A 248 12.80 25.76 108.89
N ASP A 249 13.90 25.93 109.61
CA ASP A 249 15.18 26.40 109.03
C ASP A 249 15.84 25.38 108.07
N TYR A 250 15.28 24.17 107.96
CA TYR A 250 15.79 23.08 107.11
C TYR A 250 15.04 22.91 105.78
N LEU A 251 13.86 23.51 105.63
CA LEU A 251 12.95 23.23 104.52
C LEU A 251 12.43 24.52 103.90
N ASN A 252 12.55 24.63 102.57
CA ASN A 252 12.01 25.72 101.76
C ASN A 252 11.05 25.14 100.71
N LEU A 253 9.85 25.72 100.65
CA LEU A 253 8.85 25.49 99.63
C LEU A 253 8.54 26.81 98.93
N GLY A 254 8.44 26.80 97.60
CA GLY A 254 8.15 27.98 96.79
C GLY A 254 7.11 27.71 95.72
N LEU A 255 6.20 28.66 95.51
CA LEU A 255 5.28 28.69 94.38
C LEU A 255 5.31 30.08 93.75
N GLY A 256 5.50 30.17 92.44
CA GLY A 256 5.48 31.42 91.70
C GLY A 256 4.78 31.32 90.36
N VAL A 257 4.43 32.48 89.81
CA VAL A 257 3.91 32.66 88.45
C VAL A 257 4.67 33.80 87.78
N GLN A 258 5.00 33.63 86.51
CA GLN A 258 5.61 34.66 85.69
C GLN A 258 4.98 34.69 84.30
N HIS A 259 5.00 35.84 83.64
CA HIS A 259 4.47 36.01 82.29
C HIS A 259 5.23 37.08 81.51
N ASP A 260 5.51 36.79 80.24
CA ASP A 260 6.08 37.70 79.25
C ASP A 260 5.68 37.27 77.81
N ASP A 261 5.90 38.14 76.81
CA ASP A 261 5.43 37.93 75.43
C ASP A 261 6.26 36.91 74.63
N LEU A 262 7.47 36.56 75.10
CA LEU A 262 8.36 35.62 74.42
C LEU A 262 8.15 34.19 74.93
N PHE A 263 8.13 34.01 76.26
CA PHE A 263 8.03 32.70 76.89
C PHE A 263 6.64 32.37 77.45
N GLY A 264 5.69 33.30 77.39
CA GLY A 264 4.33 33.12 77.87
C GLY A 264 4.21 32.97 79.39
N THR A 265 3.06 32.46 79.85
CA THR A 265 2.79 32.26 81.29
C THR A 265 3.40 30.96 81.79
N ASN A 266 4.25 31.03 82.83
CA ASN A 266 4.91 29.89 83.45
C ASN A 266 4.60 29.83 84.96
N ILE A 267 4.37 28.62 85.49
CA ILE A 267 4.17 28.36 86.93
C ILE A 267 5.41 27.67 87.49
N LEU A 268 6.02 28.27 88.51
CA LEU A 268 7.26 27.81 89.12
C LEU A 268 6.99 27.14 90.46
N PHE A 269 7.39 25.89 90.61
CA PHE A 269 7.38 25.16 91.87
C PHE A 269 8.82 24.95 92.35
N THR A 270 9.06 25.16 93.64
CA THR A 270 10.36 24.94 94.28
C THR A 270 10.20 24.14 95.57
N ILE A 271 11.04 23.13 95.74
CA ILE A 271 11.22 22.42 97.01
C ILE A 271 12.72 22.29 97.27
N GLY A 272 13.14 22.47 98.52
CA GLY A 272 14.54 22.29 98.89
C GLY A 272 14.74 22.06 100.37
N GLY A 273 15.69 21.20 100.70
CA GLY A 273 16.15 20.96 102.07
C GLY A 273 17.59 21.43 102.26
N THR A 274 17.91 21.95 103.43
CA THR A 274 19.23 22.49 103.79
C THR A 274 19.63 22.03 105.19
N PHE A 275 20.87 21.56 105.40
CA PHE A 275 21.36 21.06 106.69
C PHE A 275 22.74 21.65 107.04
N PRO A 276 23.00 22.06 108.30
CA PRO A 276 22.14 22.00 109.49
C PRO A 276 21.14 23.17 109.62
N GLY A 277 20.87 23.91 108.55
CA GLY A 277 19.98 25.07 108.52
C GLY A 277 20.66 26.29 107.90
N THR A 278 19.95 27.42 107.83
CA THR A 278 20.51 28.71 107.35
C THR A 278 20.84 29.68 108.48
N ARG A 279 20.33 29.43 109.70
CA ARG A 279 20.53 30.28 110.86
C ARG A 279 21.81 29.96 111.63
N PRO A 280 22.34 30.91 112.44
CA PRO A 280 23.52 30.68 113.26
C PRO A 280 23.40 29.52 114.24
N ALA A 281 24.53 28.86 114.53
CA ALA A 281 24.58 27.73 115.46
C ALA A 281 24.15 28.15 116.87
N GLY A 282 23.10 27.50 117.41
CA GLY A 282 22.59 27.78 118.75
C GLY A 282 21.48 28.85 118.82
N TYR A 283 21.10 29.46 117.69
CA TYR A 283 20.03 30.45 117.63
C TYR A 283 18.67 29.87 118.08
N ARG A 284 18.13 30.38 119.20
CA ARG A 284 16.79 30.07 119.70
C ARG A 284 16.00 31.37 119.83
N GLN A 285 15.03 31.56 118.95
CA GLN A 285 14.11 32.70 119.01
C GLN A 285 13.27 32.58 120.30
N ARG A 286 13.35 33.59 121.18
CA ARG A 286 12.44 33.70 122.32
C ARG A 286 11.16 34.41 121.87
N PRO A 287 9.97 34.03 122.40
CA PRO A 287 8.68 34.57 121.94
C PRO A 287 8.52 36.10 121.99
N ASP A 288 9.40 36.78 122.73
CA ASP A 288 9.28 38.21 123.04
C ASP A 288 10.44 39.06 122.45
N GLU A 289 11.36 38.45 121.68
CA GLU A 289 12.49 39.15 121.04
C GLU A 289 12.24 39.33 119.53
N LEU A 290 12.39 40.58 119.05
CA LEU A 290 12.38 40.89 117.61
C LEU A 290 13.43 40.03 116.90
N GLU A 291 13.07 39.47 115.74
CA GLU A 291 13.97 38.64 114.96
C GLU A 291 15.19 39.47 114.56
N SER A 292 16.37 39.07 115.05
CA SER A 292 17.61 39.68 114.60
C SER A 292 17.80 39.29 113.13
N VAL A 293 17.81 40.28 112.23
CA VAL A 293 18.01 40.05 110.78
C VAL A 293 19.38 39.41 110.50
N TRP A 294 20.29 39.44 111.48
CA TRP A 294 21.50 38.61 111.50
C TRP A 294 21.23 37.12 111.24
N ALA A 295 20.11 36.58 111.71
CA ALA A 295 19.76 35.17 111.51
C ALA A 295 19.63 34.79 110.02
N ARG A 296 19.44 35.78 109.15
CA ARG A 296 19.26 35.62 107.70
C ARG A 296 20.57 35.73 106.91
N MET A 297 21.70 35.92 107.59
CA MET A 297 23.02 36.05 106.95
C MET A 297 23.46 34.79 106.20
N GLY A 298 22.94 33.62 106.57
CA GLY A 298 23.24 32.34 105.93
C GLY A 298 22.29 31.92 104.80
N GLU A 299 21.29 32.73 104.44
CA GLU A 299 20.35 32.41 103.35
C GLU A 299 21.04 32.29 101.98
N SER A 300 20.55 31.45 101.08
CA SER A 300 21.09 31.38 99.71
C SER A 300 20.76 32.65 98.92
N VAL A 301 21.60 33.02 97.97
CA VAL A 301 21.31 34.15 97.06
C VAL A 301 20.08 33.80 96.20
N ALA A 302 19.07 34.67 96.21
CA ALA A 302 17.87 34.50 95.40
C ALA A 302 18.03 35.21 94.04
N ARG A 303 18.09 34.38 92.99
CA ARG A 303 18.31 34.76 91.60
C ARG A 303 17.70 33.70 90.68
N THR A 304 17.57 33.99 89.38
CA THR A 304 17.38 32.98 88.34
C THR A 304 18.64 32.13 88.24
N THR A 305 18.50 30.81 88.38
CA THR A 305 19.63 29.90 88.57
C THR A 305 20.12 29.21 87.31
N SER A 306 19.33 29.23 86.23
CA SER A 306 19.68 28.68 84.91
C SER A 306 19.69 29.81 83.88
N ILE A 307 20.57 29.69 82.87
CA ILE A 307 20.67 30.67 81.77
C ILE A 307 19.40 30.57 80.92
N VAL A 308 18.74 31.69 80.62
CA VAL A 308 17.55 31.74 79.74
C VAL A 308 17.98 31.63 78.27
N VAL A 309 17.31 30.78 77.48
CA VAL A 309 17.63 30.52 76.05
C VAL A 309 16.36 30.62 75.18
N ASP A 310 16.50 31.19 73.97
CA ASP A 310 15.48 31.32 72.91
C ASP A 310 15.82 30.47 71.66
N GLN A 311 14.83 29.98 70.91
CA GLN A 311 15.01 29.14 69.70
C GLN A 311 14.46 29.82 68.44
N GLN A 312 15.22 29.85 67.33
CA GLN A 312 15.00 30.69 66.14
C GLN A 312 15.05 29.90 64.82
N VAL A 313 14.31 30.33 63.78
CA VAL A 313 14.26 29.69 62.43
C VAL A 313 14.46 30.73 61.31
N GLU A 314 15.34 30.47 60.33
CA GLU A 314 15.69 31.36 59.19
C GLU A 314 15.62 30.63 57.83
N SER A 315 15.24 31.30 56.72
CA SER A 315 15.23 30.73 55.35
C SER A 315 15.79 31.67 54.27
N VAL A 316 16.53 31.15 53.27
CA VAL A 316 17.20 31.90 52.17
C VAL A 316 17.00 31.19 50.80
N SER A 317 16.85 31.94 49.70
CA SER A 317 16.79 31.39 48.32
C SER A 317 17.91 31.95 47.41
N VAL A 318 18.52 31.10 46.58
CA VAL A 318 19.64 31.44 45.67
C VAL A 318 19.43 30.84 44.28
N ASN A 319 19.77 31.57 43.21
CA ASN A 319 19.77 31.07 41.83
C ASN A 319 21.19 30.64 41.42
N GLY A 320 21.32 29.51 40.70
CA GLY A 320 22.60 28.98 40.23
C GLY A 320 22.50 28.30 38.86
N ALA A 321 23.62 28.20 38.15
CA ALA A 321 23.69 27.45 36.89
C ALA A 321 23.52 25.94 37.15
N SER A 322 22.77 25.26 36.29
CA SER A 322 22.48 23.82 36.37
C SER A 322 22.43 23.20 34.96
N THR A 323 22.49 21.87 34.89
CA THR A 323 22.32 21.10 33.64
C THR A 323 21.26 20.02 33.84
N MET A 324 20.53 19.70 32.78
CA MET A 324 19.49 18.66 32.78
C MET A 324 19.74 17.70 31.61
N ALA A 325 19.62 16.39 31.85
CA ALA A 325 19.72 15.39 30.80
C ALA A 325 18.39 15.28 30.04
N LEU A 326 18.46 15.22 28.71
CA LEU A 326 17.27 15.05 27.87
C LEU A 326 16.79 13.60 27.91
N THR A 327 15.48 13.42 28.08
CA THR A 327 14.87 12.11 28.29
C THR A 327 14.14 11.60 27.07
N ASN A 328 14.18 10.28 26.89
CA ASN A 328 13.42 9.56 25.90
C ASN A 328 11.93 9.61 26.29
N PRO A 329 11.05 10.21 25.47
CA PRO A 329 9.63 10.32 25.79
C PRO A 329 8.92 8.96 25.85
N ALA A 330 9.47 7.90 25.24
CA ALA A 330 8.89 6.56 25.27
C ALA A 330 9.11 5.83 26.61
N THR A 331 10.23 6.10 27.30
CA THR A 331 10.62 5.39 28.53
C THR A 331 10.59 6.30 29.77
N GLY A 332 10.62 7.63 29.58
CA GLY A 332 10.80 8.61 30.65
C GLY A 332 12.19 8.60 31.29
N GLN A 333 13.16 7.91 30.68
CA GLN A 333 14.55 7.83 31.15
C GLN A 333 15.49 8.66 30.26
N PRO A 334 16.63 9.14 30.77
CA PRO A 334 17.61 9.85 29.95
C PRO A 334 18.07 9.04 28.74
N TRP A 335 18.24 9.70 27.59
CA TRP A 335 18.95 9.09 26.47
C TRP A 335 20.40 8.78 26.86
N VAL A 336 20.87 7.59 26.46
CA VAL A 336 22.24 7.12 26.70
C VAL A 336 23.02 7.08 25.39
N PHE A 337 24.02 7.93 25.27
CA PHE A 337 24.88 8.03 24.10
C PHE A 337 26.19 7.30 24.30
N VAL A 338 26.45 6.31 23.45
CA VAL A 338 27.74 5.63 23.34
C VAL A 338 28.49 6.23 22.15
N HIS A 339 29.53 6.99 22.44
CA HIS A 339 30.31 7.69 21.42
C HIS A 339 31.41 6.82 20.83
N VAL A 340 31.48 6.81 19.51
CA VAL A 340 32.55 6.16 18.73
C VAL A 340 33.25 7.23 17.90
N SER A 341 34.58 7.24 17.89
CA SER A 341 35.36 8.09 16.98
C SER A 341 36.77 7.57 16.76
N GLU A 342 37.37 7.92 15.63
CA GLU A 342 38.75 7.60 15.28
C GLU A 342 39.73 7.96 16.42
N GLY A 343 40.61 7.02 16.79
CA GLY A 343 41.60 7.19 17.85
C GLY A 343 41.06 7.13 19.28
N GLY A 344 39.77 6.84 19.49
CA GLY A 344 39.20 6.51 20.81
C GLY A 344 39.84 5.24 21.39
N ASN A 345 39.90 5.09 22.72
CA ASN A 345 40.54 3.92 23.36
C ASN A 345 39.95 3.61 24.75
N SER A 346 38.74 4.08 25.06
CA SER A 346 38.28 4.14 26.46
C SER A 346 36.86 3.61 26.66
N ASP A 347 35.91 4.37 27.23
CA ASP A 347 34.68 3.86 27.86
C ASP A 347 33.38 4.28 27.13
N GLY A 348 33.49 4.91 25.96
CA GLY A 348 32.34 5.29 25.13
C GLY A 348 31.66 6.59 25.54
N THR A 349 32.24 7.36 26.47
CA THR A 349 31.78 8.71 26.80
C THR A 349 32.17 9.71 25.71
N PHE A 350 31.55 10.90 25.70
CA PHE A 350 31.88 11.96 24.75
C PHE A 350 33.36 12.39 24.84
N GLU A 351 33.89 12.49 26.05
CA GLU A 351 35.27 12.86 26.33
C GLU A 351 36.26 11.71 26.07
N SER A 352 35.79 10.46 26.13
CA SER A 352 36.60 9.24 26.05
C SER A 352 35.88 8.14 25.22
N PRO A 353 35.71 8.37 23.91
CA PRO A 353 34.97 7.49 22.99
C PRO A 353 35.62 6.12 22.80
N PHE A 354 34.84 5.16 22.29
CA PHE A 354 35.37 3.90 21.75
C PHE A 354 36.08 4.10 20.41
N ALA A 355 37.01 3.19 20.10
CA ALA A 355 37.80 3.21 18.87
C ALA A 355 36.99 2.72 17.67
N THR A 356 36.13 1.72 17.92
CA THR A 356 35.42 0.96 16.88
C THR A 356 33.91 0.94 17.11
N ILE A 357 33.14 0.86 16.03
CA ILE A 357 31.69 0.64 16.10
C ILE A 357 31.37 -0.66 16.83
N LYS A 358 32.20 -1.70 16.65
CA LYS A 358 32.04 -3.00 17.30
C LYS A 358 32.07 -2.91 18.83
N GLU A 359 32.97 -2.12 19.39
CA GLU A 359 33.00 -1.86 20.84
C GLU A 359 31.76 -1.08 21.30
N GLY A 360 31.35 -0.07 20.53
CA GLY A 360 30.18 0.74 20.85
C GLY A 360 28.88 -0.06 20.90
N VAL A 361 28.61 -0.92 19.91
CA VAL A 361 27.40 -1.76 19.90
C VAL A 361 27.45 -2.86 20.96
N ALA A 362 28.64 -3.32 21.38
CA ALA A 362 28.78 -4.39 22.37
C ALA A 362 28.36 -3.98 23.79
N VAL A 363 28.35 -2.68 24.10
CA VAL A 363 27.93 -2.15 25.41
C VAL A 363 26.50 -1.61 25.43
N ALA A 364 25.85 -1.47 24.27
CA ALA A 364 24.50 -0.93 24.17
C ALA A 364 23.46 -1.93 24.69
N GLN A 365 22.46 -1.43 25.44
CA GLN A 365 21.42 -2.26 26.03
C GLN A 365 20.09 -2.12 25.28
N SER A 366 19.34 -3.22 25.20
CA SER A 366 18.03 -3.27 24.55
C SER A 366 16.88 -2.77 25.43
N ASP A 367 17.01 -1.56 25.97
CA ASP A 367 16.01 -0.92 26.85
C ASP A 367 15.25 0.23 26.17
N GLY A 368 15.62 0.59 24.94
CA GLY A 368 15.04 1.71 24.19
C GLY A 368 15.72 3.06 24.40
N ASN A 369 16.73 3.17 25.25
CA ASN A 369 17.40 4.44 25.58
C ASN A 369 18.78 4.60 24.93
N TYR A 370 19.35 3.55 24.34
CA TYR A 370 20.72 3.57 23.83
C TYR A 370 20.83 4.05 22.38
N ILE A 371 21.74 4.99 22.17
CA ILE A 371 22.16 5.48 20.86
C ILE A 371 23.68 5.32 20.74
N VAL A 372 24.14 4.52 19.79
CA VAL A 372 25.55 4.46 19.39
C VAL A 372 25.78 5.56 18.35
N TYR A 373 26.48 6.62 18.73
CA TYR A 373 26.68 7.81 17.90
C TYR A 373 28.12 7.90 17.40
N VAL A 374 28.29 7.68 16.09
CA VAL A 374 29.60 7.71 15.42
C VAL A 374 29.92 9.13 14.95
N ARG A 375 30.97 9.72 15.51
CA ARG A 375 31.36 11.12 15.25
C ARG A 375 32.14 11.25 13.93
N SER A 376 32.30 12.49 13.46
CA SER A 376 33.01 12.80 12.20
C SER A 376 34.47 12.31 12.23
N GLY A 377 34.91 11.72 11.13
CA GLY A 377 36.21 11.05 10.99
C GLY A 377 35.97 9.59 10.64
N THR A 378 36.57 9.11 9.55
CA THR A 378 36.55 7.69 9.23
C THR A 378 37.11 6.94 10.43
N ALA A 379 36.33 6.07 11.08
CA ALA A 379 36.91 4.98 11.84
C ALA A 379 37.65 4.10 10.81
N SER A 380 38.87 4.51 10.46
CA SER A 380 39.66 3.93 9.39
C SER A 380 40.07 2.53 9.81
N GLY A 381 39.26 1.53 9.46
CA GLY A 381 39.50 0.12 9.82
C GLY A 381 38.37 -0.58 10.58
N ASP A 382 37.19 0.03 10.75
CA ASP A 382 36.03 -0.71 11.26
C ASP A 382 35.61 -1.80 10.28
N THR A 383 35.94 -3.04 10.66
CA THR A 383 35.74 -4.22 9.83
C THR A 383 35.17 -5.40 10.62
N GLY A 384 34.47 -6.28 9.91
CA GLY A 384 33.91 -7.52 10.44
C GLY A 384 32.42 -7.41 10.82
N PRO A 385 31.78 -8.54 11.16
CA PRO A 385 30.35 -8.55 11.44
C PRO A 385 30.03 -7.89 12.78
N ILE A 386 28.93 -7.13 12.82
CA ILE A 386 28.34 -6.55 14.04
C ILE A 386 26.85 -6.85 14.11
N THR A 387 26.28 -6.73 15.31
CA THR A 387 24.83 -6.81 15.54
C THR A 387 24.38 -5.54 16.26
N ILE A 388 23.37 -4.87 15.71
CA ILE A 388 22.69 -3.76 16.39
C ILE A 388 21.62 -4.40 17.28
N PRO A 389 21.72 -4.29 18.63
CA PRO A 389 20.75 -4.90 19.53
C PRO A 389 19.35 -4.34 19.34
N ALA A 390 18.34 -5.08 19.81
CA ALA A 390 16.96 -4.63 19.74
C ALA A 390 16.81 -3.27 20.44
N LEU A 391 15.93 -2.41 19.92
CA LEU A 391 15.65 -1.06 20.47
C LEU A 391 16.84 -0.08 20.49
N VAL A 392 17.98 -0.40 19.85
CA VAL A 392 19.17 0.47 19.79
C VAL A 392 19.24 1.20 18.45
N GLN A 393 19.68 2.47 18.49
CA GLN A 393 19.94 3.27 17.29
C GLN A 393 21.44 3.41 17.03
N LEU A 394 21.90 3.00 15.83
CA LEU A 394 23.26 3.25 15.34
C LEU A 394 23.21 4.41 14.34
N LEU A 395 23.71 5.57 14.77
CA LEU A 395 23.60 6.83 14.04
C LEU A 395 24.99 7.40 13.73
N SER A 396 25.19 7.84 12.49
CA SER A 396 26.39 8.57 12.07
C SER A 396 26.13 10.07 12.03
N ALA A 397 27.14 10.85 12.44
CA ALA A 397 27.20 12.30 12.31
C ALA A 397 27.23 12.80 10.83
N GLY A 398 27.35 11.88 9.86
CA GLY A 398 27.42 12.19 8.42
C GLY A 398 26.24 12.97 7.87
N VAL A 399 25.04 12.65 8.37
CA VAL A 399 23.77 13.26 7.98
C VAL A 399 23.14 13.94 9.19
N LEU A 400 22.12 14.78 8.98
CA LEU A 400 21.38 15.37 10.10
C LEU A 400 20.72 14.24 10.90
N GLN A 401 21.00 14.20 12.21
CA GLN A 401 20.39 13.24 13.12
C GLN A 401 19.53 13.99 14.11
N GLU A 402 18.29 13.55 14.27
CA GLU A 402 17.33 14.15 15.19
C GLU A 402 16.75 13.06 16.09
N ILE A 403 16.46 13.43 17.34
CA ILE A 403 15.84 12.54 18.32
C ILE A 403 14.68 13.25 19.03
N ASP A 404 13.66 12.50 19.41
CA ASP A 404 12.59 13.03 20.23
C ASP A 404 13.01 13.06 21.71
N THR A 405 12.68 14.17 22.37
CA THR A 405 12.97 14.40 23.80
C THR A 405 11.72 14.88 24.52
N GLN A 406 11.54 14.48 25.78
CA GLN A 406 10.37 14.89 26.57
C GLN A 406 10.36 16.41 26.85
N GLU A 407 11.53 17.02 26.99
CA GLU A 407 11.68 18.41 27.40
C GLU A 407 11.57 19.39 26.25
N LEU A 408 12.12 19.07 25.07
CA LEU A 408 12.24 19.99 23.94
C LEU A 408 11.49 19.53 22.67
N GLY A 409 10.93 18.31 22.66
CA GLY A 409 10.45 17.68 21.43
C GLY A 409 11.62 17.21 20.56
N LEU A 410 11.54 17.44 19.25
CA LEU A 410 12.55 17.00 18.29
C LEU A 410 13.83 17.86 18.40
N VAL A 411 14.97 17.21 18.63
CA VAL A 411 16.27 17.86 18.85
C VAL A 411 17.29 17.32 17.85
N ALA A 412 17.95 18.22 17.12
CA ALA A 412 19.10 17.88 16.28
C ALA A 412 20.33 17.56 17.16
N LEU A 413 20.95 16.40 16.90
CA LEU A 413 22.13 15.97 17.63
C LEU A 413 23.33 16.87 17.30
N PRO A 414 24.11 17.30 18.32
CA PRO A 414 25.35 18.02 18.08
C PRO A 414 26.29 17.27 17.13
N PHE A 415 27.02 18.02 16.30
CA PHE A 415 27.98 17.51 15.31
C PHE A 415 27.40 16.69 14.14
N SER A 416 26.07 16.55 14.05
CA SER A 416 25.42 15.89 12.90
C SER A 416 25.46 16.77 11.64
N ALA A 417 25.08 16.21 10.50
CA ALA A 417 25.11 16.86 9.18
C ALA A 417 26.51 17.32 8.73
N ASN A 418 27.56 16.56 9.05
CA ASN A 418 28.93 16.91 8.64
C ASN A 418 29.21 16.68 7.13
N GLY A 419 28.30 16.02 6.40
CA GLY A 419 28.35 15.83 4.95
C GLY A 419 29.12 14.59 4.47
N GLN A 420 29.65 13.76 5.37
CA GLN A 420 30.39 12.54 5.02
C GLN A 420 29.78 11.30 5.68
N LEU A 421 29.26 10.36 4.87
CA LEU A 421 28.78 9.06 5.37
C LEU A 421 29.92 8.26 6.03
N THR A 422 29.62 7.55 7.13
CA THR A 422 30.60 6.73 7.82
C THR A 422 30.83 5.42 7.07
N ASN A 423 32.08 5.16 6.67
CA ASN A 423 32.44 3.89 6.03
C ASN A 423 32.48 2.74 7.04
N PHE A 424 31.92 1.59 6.69
CA PHE A 424 32.02 0.34 7.45
C PHE A 424 32.18 -0.85 6.50
N THR A 425 33.05 -1.80 6.84
CA THR A 425 33.25 -3.01 6.01
C THR A 425 32.87 -4.29 6.74
N GLY A 426 31.79 -4.93 6.34
CA GLY A 426 31.32 -6.19 6.94
C GLY A 426 29.80 -6.27 6.97
N THR A 427 29.26 -7.37 7.48
CA THR A 427 27.80 -7.55 7.63
C THR A 427 27.28 -6.86 8.90
N ILE A 428 26.21 -6.07 8.76
CA ILE A 428 25.44 -5.55 9.90
C ILE A 428 24.19 -6.42 10.08
N THR A 429 24.08 -7.10 11.23
CA THR A 429 22.85 -7.79 11.63
C THR A 429 21.98 -6.84 12.44
N MET A 430 20.69 -6.75 12.11
CA MET A 430 19.74 -5.90 12.82
C MET A 430 18.77 -6.75 13.66
N GLU A 431 18.56 -6.36 14.92
CA GLU A 431 17.52 -6.91 15.78
C GLU A 431 16.26 -6.01 15.80
N ASN A 432 15.22 -6.44 16.51
CA ASN A 432 13.91 -5.79 16.47
C ASN A 432 13.93 -4.33 16.94
N GLN A 433 13.26 -3.46 16.20
CA GLN A 433 13.16 -2.02 16.45
C GLN A 433 14.51 -1.29 16.51
N SER A 434 15.53 -1.83 15.84
CA SER A 434 16.81 -1.14 15.68
C SER A 434 16.78 -0.14 14.51
N VAL A 435 17.67 0.86 14.58
CA VAL A 435 17.81 1.92 13.57
C VAL A 435 19.25 1.99 13.07
N LEU A 436 19.44 2.09 11.76
CA LEU A 436 20.72 2.39 11.12
C LEU A 436 20.61 3.68 10.29
N SER A 437 21.51 4.64 10.49
CA SER A 437 21.51 5.88 9.68
C SER A 437 22.88 6.50 9.42
N GLY A 438 23.12 6.93 8.18
CA GLY A 438 24.27 7.74 7.79
C GLY A 438 25.54 6.94 7.43
N PHE A 439 25.39 5.69 6.98
CA PHE A 439 26.52 4.79 6.72
C PHE A 439 26.75 4.51 5.25
N ASN A 440 28.01 4.31 4.87
CA ASN A 440 28.44 3.72 3.61
C ASN A 440 29.05 2.34 3.88
N LEU A 441 28.24 1.31 3.69
CA LEU A 441 28.51 -0.07 4.05
C LEU A 441 29.02 -0.87 2.85
N THR A 442 30.12 -1.59 3.02
CA THR A 442 30.62 -2.56 2.03
C THR A 442 30.75 -3.94 2.65
N SER A 443 30.20 -4.99 2.03
CA SER A 443 30.38 -6.39 2.47
C SER A 443 30.93 -7.27 1.37
N ASN A 444 31.95 -8.07 1.69
CA ASN A 444 32.60 -8.99 0.75
C ASN A 444 32.53 -10.46 1.18
N ASP A 445 32.02 -10.75 2.38
CA ASP A 445 32.02 -12.11 2.97
C ASP A 445 30.62 -12.55 3.47
N GLY A 446 29.57 -11.80 3.11
CA GLY A 446 28.19 -12.02 3.54
C GLY A 446 27.28 -10.90 3.03
N PRO A 447 26.02 -10.80 3.51
CA PRO A 447 25.12 -9.73 3.08
C PRO A 447 25.59 -8.39 3.63
N GLY A 448 25.18 -7.28 3.00
CA GLY A 448 25.42 -5.95 3.56
C GLY A 448 24.70 -5.81 4.91
N ILE A 449 23.38 -5.93 4.87
CA ILE A 449 22.52 -5.99 6.06
C ILE A 449 21.79 -7.32 6.12
N ALA A 450 21.78 -7.96 7.29
CA ALA A 450 20.97 -9.12 7.58
C ALA A 450 19.89 -8.77 8.64
N ALA A 451 18.62 -8.94 8.28
CA ALA A 451 17.48 -8.72 9.17
C ALA A 451 16.62 -10.00 9.22
N ARG A 452 16.68 -10.71 10.35
CA ARG A 452 16.07 -12.04 10.51
C ARG A 452 15.16 -12.11 11.74
N ASN A 453 14.01 -12.77 11.62
CA ASN A 453 13.08 -13.07 12.71
C ASN A 453 12.66 -11.82 13.52
N LEU A 454 12.32 -10.73 12.81
CA LEU A 454 12.04 -9.43 13.42
C LEU A 454 10.71 -8.83 12.94
N ASP A 455 10.17 -7.91 13.73
CA ASP A 455 8.91 -7.20 13.45
C ASP A 455 9.21 -5.90 12.69
N PHE A 456 10.09 -5.05 13.21
CA PHE A 456 10.33 -3.71 12.66
C PHE A 456 11.82 -3.35 12.64
N VAL A 457 12.31 -2.71 11.57
CA VAL A 457 13.61 -2.02 11.54
C VAL A 457 13.55 -0.80 10.63
N THR A 458 14.41 0.18 10.90
CA THR A 458 14.55 1.38 10.06
C THR A 458 15.98 1.51 9.56
N ILE A 459 16.14 1.60 8.24
CA ILE A 459 17.40 1.93 7.58
C ILE A 459 17.19 3.26 6.85
N ARG A 460 18.03 4.25 7.10
CA ARG A 460 17.90 5.54 6.42
C ARG A 460 19.21 6.20 6.05
N ASP A 461 19.18 7.03 5.02
CA ASP A 461 20.28 7.91 4.61
C ASP A 461 21.61 7.16 4.48
N SER A 462 21.57 5.96 3.90
CA SER A 462 22.69 5.02 3.87
C SER A 462 22.94 4.45 2.47
N SER A 463 24.17 4.05 2.20
CA SER A 463 24.58 3.36 0.98
C SER A 463 25.12 1.99 1.37
N ILE A 464 24.55 0.92 0.82
CA ILE A 464 24.91 -0.46 1.17
C ILE A 464 25.32 -1.19 -0.10
N THR A 465 26.56 -1.67 -0.14
CA THR A 465 27.12 -2.46 -1.24
C THR A 465 27.53 -3.83 -0.74
N SER A 466 27.18 -4.89 -1.47
CA SER A 466 27.61 -6.25 -1.18
C SER A 466 28.06 -6.98 -2.45
N SER A 467 29.07 -7.85 -2.33
CA SER A 467 29.60 -8.66 -3.43
C SER A 467 29.59 -10.18 -3.20
N SER A 468 29.12 -10.64 -2.03
CA SER A 468 29.10 -12.07 -1.68
C SER A 468 27.69 -12.63 -1.46
N GLU A 469 26.81 -11.89 -0.78
CA GLU A 469 25.36 -12.16 -0.73
C GLU A 469 24.58 -10.86 -1.00
N ALA A 470 23.27 -10.84 -0.80
CA ALA A 470 22.45 -9.67 -1.09
C ALA A 470 22.86 -8.42 -0.30
N ALA A 471 22.70 -7.22 -0.89
CA ALA A 471 22.94 -5.97 -0.17
C ALA A 471 22.01 -5.84 1.05
N LEU A 472 20.75 -6.24 0.90
CA LEU A 472 19.82 -6.46 2.00
C LEU A 472 19.25 -7.88 1.95
N LEU A 473 19.41 -8.61 3.06
CA LEU A 473 18.84 -9.93 3.27
C LEU A 473 17.78 -9.88 4.37
N LEU A 474 16.55 -10.28 4.02
CA LEU A 474 15.39 -10.32 4.91
C LEU A 474 14.88 -11.75 5.05
N GLU A 475 14.70 -12.22 6.28
CA GLU A 475 14.13 -13.54 6.53
C GLU A 475 13.16 -13.55 7.71
N ASN A 476 11.97 -14.14 7.51
CA ASN A 476 10.93 -14.30 8.53
C ASN A 476 10.61 -12.97 9.24
N THR A 477 10.30 -11.93 8.47
CA THR A 477 9.92 -10.63 9.01
C THR A 477 8.41 -10.54 9.18
N THR A 478 7.95 -10.20 10.39
CA THR A 478 6.52 -10.23 10.76
C THR A 478 5.83 -8.86 10.68
N GLY A 479 6.60 -7.77 10.68
CA GLY A 479 6.10 -6.42 10.55
C GLY A 479 6.72 -5.65 9.38
N ASN A 480 6.97 -4.36 9.59
CA ASN A 480 7.34 -3.44 8.52
C ASN A 480 8.83 -3.10 8.53
N ILE A 481 9.48 -3.28 7.37
CA ILE A 481 10.87 -2.88 7.13
C ILE A 481 10.85 -1.53 6.40
N VAL A 482 11.44 -0.49 6.99
CA VAL A 482 11.40 0.87 6.43
C VAL A 482 12.78 1.26 5.91
N LEU A 483 12.84 1.64 4.63
CA LEU A 483 14.04 2.17 3.98
C LEU A 483 13.79 3.57 3.45
N THR A 484 14.50 4.57 3.97
CA THR A 484 14.39 5.97 3.52
C THR A 484 15.71 6.49 2.99
N ASN A 485 15.75 7.10 1.81
CA ASN A 485 16.98 7.64 1.20
C ASN A 485 18.15 6.64 1.22
N THR A 486 17.86 5.36 0.95
CA THR A 486 18.84 4.28 1.07
C THR A 486 19.14 3.68 -0.29
N ASN A 487 20.42 3.53 -0.62
CA ASN A 487 20.87 2.89 -1.85
C ASN A 487 21.35 1.48 -1.55
N LEU A 488 20.73 0.47 -2.16
CA LEU A 488 21.13 -0.94 -2.07
C LEU A 488 21.83 -1.34 -3.37
N THR A 489 23.08 -1.81 -3.31
CA THR A 489 23.86 -2.25 -4.47
C THR A 489 24.37 -3.68 -4.28
N GLY A 490 23.88 -4.62 -5.08
CA GLY A 490 24.49 -5.94 -5.23
C GLY A 490 25.40 -5.99 -6.46
N ASP A 491 26.69 -6.28 -6.28
CA ASP A 491 27.66 -6.41 -7.38
C ASP A 491 28.14 -7.87 -7.48
N GLY A 492 27.75 -8.57 -8.54
CA GLY A 492 27.86 -10.03 -8.64
C GLY A 492 26.74 -10.81 -7.93
N VAL A 493 25.86 -10.09 -7.23
CA VAL A 493 24.82 -10.62 -6.31
C VAL A 493 23.52 -9.79 -6.38
N PRO A 494 22.40 -10.29 -5.82
CA PRO A 494 21.15 -9.53 -5.78
C PRO A 494 21.25 -8.25 -4.93
N ALA A 495 20.45 -7.23 -5.25
CA ALA A 495 20.30 -6.05 -4.39
C ALA A 495 19.50 -6.38 -3.12
N LEU A 496 18.49 -7.23 -3.26
CA LEU A 496 17.55 -7.60 -2.20
C LEU A 496 17.21 -9.09 -2.31
N VAL A 497 17.34 -9.81 -1.20
CA VAL A 497 16.80 -11.16 -1.04
C VAL A 497 15.89 -11.18 0.17
N GLY A 498 14.71 -11.76 0.00
CA GLY A 498 13.67 -11.76 1.01
C GLY A 498 12.88 -13.06 1.06
N THR A 499 12.76 -13.67 2.24
CA THR A 499 11.97 -14.89 2.46
C THR A 499 11.02 -14.73 3.64
N ASN A 500 9.74 -15.06 3.46
CA ASN A 500 8.67 -14.91 4.46
C ASN A 500 8.63 -13.48 5.03
N ILE A 501 8.27 -12.53 4.18
CA ILE A 501 8.26 -11.10 4.54
C ILE A 501 6.82 -10.64 4.71
N HIS A 502 6.55 -9.86 5.74
CA HIS A 502 5.29 -9.14 5.83
C HIS A 502 5.29 -7.89 4.93
N SER A 503 5.93 -6.79 5.32
CA SER A 503 5.93 -5.55 4.52
C SER A 503 7.32 -4.92 4.39
N ILE A 504 7.58 -4.29 3.23
CA ILE A 504 8.78 -3.45 3.00
C ILE A 504 8.33 -2.16 2.33
N ASN A 505 8.77 -1.03 2.88
CA ASN A 505 8.51 0.29 2.35
C ASN A 505 9.81 1.01 1.96
N PHE A 506 9.89 1.41 0.69
CA PHE A 506 10.99 2.20 0.15
C PHE A 506 10.51 3.65 -0.10
N THR A 507 11.21 4.64 0.45
CA THR A 507 10.92 6.07 0.22
C THR A 507 12.21 6.80 -0.13
N GLY A 508 12.33 7.32 -1.35
CA GLY A 508 13.57 7.97 -1.80
C GLY A 508 14.78 7.02 -1.90
N SER A 509 14.53 5.71 -1.83
CA SER A 509 15.55 4.66 -1.87
C SER A 509 15.71 4.12 -3.29
N SER A 510 16.88 3.55 -3.60
CA SER A 510 17.16 2.93 -4.91
C SER A 510 17.73 1.52 -4.76
N LEU A 511 17.42 0.65 -5.71
CA LEU A 511 17.90 -0.73 -5.75
C LEU A 511 18.70 -0.97 -7.01
N THR A 512 19.94 -1.40 -6.86
CA THR A 512 20.85 -1.65 -7.97
C THR A 512 21.42 -3.05 -7.87
N SER A 513 21.30 -3.85 -8.93
CA SER A 513 22.01 -5.13 -9.04
C SER A 513 22.75 -5.18 -10.36
N ARG A 514 24.05 -5.51 -10.32
CA ARG A 514 24.90 -5.63 -11.50
C ARG A 514 25.56 -6.99 -11.52
N ASN A 515 25.57 -7.65 -12.68
CA ASN A 515 26.24 -8.93 -12.92
C ASN A 515 25.82 -10.03 -11.93
N SER A 516 24.59 -10.00 -11.40
CA SER A 516 24.14 -10.98 -10.41
C SER A 516 24.26 -12.39 -10.95
N THR A 517 24.95 -13.26 -10.24
CA THR A 517 25.06 -14.69 -10.57
C THR A 517 23.73 -15.46 -10.46
N THR A 518 22.69 -14.81 -9.92
CA THR A 518 21.33 -15.32 -9.81
C THR A 518 20.35 -14.25 -10.31
N ASN A 519 19.37 -13.85 -9.50
CA ASN A 519 18.40 -12.81 -9.82
C ASN A 519 18.93 -11.43 -9.41
N GLY A 520 18.40 -10.36 -10.00
CA GLY A 520 18.65 -9.00 -9.49
C GLY A 520 18.00 -8.74 -8.13
N ILE A 521 16.77 -9.20 -7.95
CA ILE A 521 15.99 -9.18 -6.71
C ILE A 521 15.25 -10.51 -6.56
N THR A 522 15.24 -11.09 -5.35
CA THR A 522 14.47 -12.32 -5.06
C THR A 522 13.59 -12.14 -3.84
N LEU A 523 12.30 -12.41 -3.97
CA LEU A 523 11.32 -12.30 -2.90
C LEU A 523 10.41 -13.54 -2.88
N ASN A 524 10.26 -14.16 -1.72
CA ASN A 524 9.44 -15.36 -1.54
C ASN A 524 8.57 -15.21 -0.29
N GLY A 525 7.27 -15.48 -0.38
CA GLY A 525 6.41 -15.48 0.79
C GLY A 525 6.03 -14.08 1.29
N VAL A 526 5.70 -13.13 0.40
CA VAL A 526 5.23 -11.79 0.79
C VAL A 526 3.76 -11.84 1.20
N THR A 527 3.44 -11.42 2.42
CA THR A 527 2.07 -11.47 2.98
C THR A 527 1.42 -10.10 3.19
N GLY A 528 2.20 -9.04 3.34
CA GLY A 528 1.74 -7.66 3.52
C GLY A 528 1.91 -6.83 2.25
N ARG A 529 2.41 -5.60 2.37
CA ARG A 529 2.64 -4.71 1.21
C ARG A 529 4.12 -4.67 0.85
N LEU A 530 4.41 -4.92 -0.42
CA LEU A 530 5.71 -4.72 -1.04
C LEU A 530 5.59 -3.63 -2.11
N SER A 531 6.41 -2.59 -2.00
CA SER A 531 6.52 -1.53 -3.00
C SER A 531 7.96 -1.38 -3.44
N LEU A 532 8.33 -2.05 -4.53
CA LEU A 532 9.63 -1.88 -5.18
C LEU A 532 9.54 -0.69 -6.16
N THR A 533 10.37 0.31 -5.95
CA THR A 533 10.39 1.51 -6.79
C THR A 533 11.82 1.95 -7.05
N ASN A 534 12.09 2.46 -8.26
CA ASN A 534 13.37 3.08 -8.64
C ASN A 534 14.56 2.12 -8.52
N GLY A 535 14.83 1.36 -9.57
CA GLY A 535 15.99 0.48 -9.58
C GLY A 535 16.61 0.24 -10.94
N GLU A 536 17.85 -0.23 -10.90
CA GLU A 536 18.65 -0.57 -12.07
C GLU A 536 19.15 -2.01 -11.90
N ILE A 537 18.73 -2.90 -12.79
CA ILE A 537 19.18 -4.29 -12.81
C ILE A 537 19.84 -4.55 -14.15
N THR A 538 21.13 -4.90 -14.13
CA THR A 538 21.90 -5.19 -15.35
C THR A 538 22.60 -6.52 -15.20
N ASP A 539 22.54 -7.38 -16.23
CA ASP A 539 23.30 -8.65 -16.29
C ASP A 539 22.99 -9.67 -15.19
N SER A 540 21.72 -9.83 -14.81
CA SER A 540 21.32 -10.97 -13.98
C SER A 540 21.42 -12.27 -14.78
N GLN A 541 22.06 -13.30 -14.23
CA GLN A 541 22.17 -14.63 -14.87
C GLN A 541 20.86 -15.43 -14.82
N ALA A 542 19.84 -14.93 -14.13
CA ALA A 542 18.48 -15.46 -14.13
C ALA A 542 17.46 -14.32 -14.28
N GLU A 543 16.45 -14.23 -13.43
CA GLU A 543 15.43 -13.18 -13.49
C GLU A 543 15.97 -11.80 -13.06
N GLY A 544 15.48 -10.72 -13.67
CA GLY A 544 15.73 -9.38 -13.14
C GLY A 544 15.11 -9.25 -11.74
N ILE A 545 13.80 -9.43 -11.67
CA ILE A 545 13.04 -9.46 -10.42
C ILE A 545 12.23 -10.75 -10.33
N LEU A 546 12.41 -11.49 -9.24
CA LEU A 546 11.64 -12.69 -8.92
C LEU A 546 10.78 -12.47 -7.67
N VAL A 547 9.47 -12.68 -7.78
CA VAL A 547 8.53 -12.71 -6.65
C VAL A 547 7.71 -14.00 -6.68
N GLU A 548 7.72 -14.76 -5.58
CA GLU A 548 7.08 -16.08 -5.51
C GLU A 548 6.26 -16.31 -4.24
N ASN A 549 5.28 -17.23 -4.30
CA ASN A 549 4.49 -17.71 -3.16
C ASN A 549 3.89 -16.58 -2.29
N SER A 550 3.40 -15.53 -2.94
CA SER A 550 3.03 -14.30 -2.24
C SER A 550 1.52 -14.08 -2.28
N THR A 551 0.96 -13.60 -1.17
CA THR A 551 -0.49 -13.30 -1.04
C THR A 551 -0.77 -11.82 -0.75
N GLY A 552 0.31 -11.06 -0.53
CA GLY A 552 0.29 -9.63 -0.27
C GLY A 552 0.13 -8.75 -1.51
N ALA A 553 0.06 -7.44 -1.31
CA ALA A 553 0.04 -6.47 -2.40
C ALA A 553 1.46 -6.20 -2.92
N ILE A 554 1.68 -6.38 -4.22
CA ILE A 554 2.99 -6.24 -4.87
C ILE A 554 2.92 -5.10 -5.89
N ALA A 555 3.76 -4.08 -5.70
CA ALA A 555 3.97 -3.02 -6.67
C ALA A 555 5.44 -2.99 -7.12
N ILE A 556 5.66 -2.98 -8.44
CA ILE A 556 6.98 -2.91 -9.08
C ILE A 556 6.95 -1.77 -10.10
N SER A 557 7.71 -0.71 -9.85
CA SER A 557 7.72 0.44 -10.76
C SER A 557 9.04 1.16 -10.91
N ASN A 558 9.20 1.86 -12.03
CA ASN A 558 10.38 2.66 -12.35
C ASN A 558 11.69 1.85 -12.31
N PHE A 559 11.66 0.59 -12.78
CA PHE A 559 12.88 -0.21 -12.96
C PHE A 559 13.41 -0.11 -14.39
N GLN A 560 14.74 -0.02 -14.50
CA GLN A 560 15.49 -0.24 -15.73
C GLN A 560 16.12 -1.63 -15.61
N ILE A 561 15.60 -2.61 -16.36
CA ILE A 561 16.08 -4.00 -16.35
C ILE A 561 16.68 -4.31 -17.71
N ASN A 562 17.98 -4.56 -17.76
CA ASN A 562 18.72 -4.77 -19.00
C ASN A 562 19.50 -6.09 -18.96
N ARG A 563 19.37 -6.93 -20.00
CA ARG A 563 20.10 -8.19 -20.19
C ARG A 563 19.91 -9.22 -19.08
N ALA A 564 18.68 -9.33 -18.57
CA ALA A 564 18.33 -10.46 -17.71
C ALA A 564 18.34 -11.76 -18.52
N GLN A 565 19.19 -12.72 -18.14
CA GLN A 565 19.35 -14.02 -18.81
C GLN A 565 18.21 -15.00 -18.51
N ASN A 566 17.02 -14.51 -18.14
CA ASN A 566 15.80 -15.31 -18.24
C ASN A 566 14.59 -14.42 -18.49
N ARG A 567 14.05 -13.80 -17.43
CA ARG A 567 12.89 -12.91 -17.51
C ARG A 567 13.20 -11.58 -16.86
N GLY A 568 12.65 -10.50 -17.39
CA GLY A 568 12.79 -9.18 -16.77
C GLY A 568 12.15 -9.16 -15.39
N ILE A 569 10.85 -9.45 -15.34
CA ILE A 569 10.05 -9.58 -14.11
C ILE A 569 9.31 -10.91 -14.14
N LEU A 570 9.43 -11.70 -13.07
CA LEU A 570 8.71 -12.96 -12.88
C LEU A 570 7.91 -12.92 -11.57
N LEU A 571 6.60 -13.09 -11.68
CA LEU A 571 5.71 -13.37 -10.56
C LEU A 571 5.18 -14.81 -10.68
N ARG A 572 5.40 -15.64 -9.66
CA ARG A 572 4.93 -17.03 -9.64
C ARG A 572 4.15 -17.36 -8.37
N GLN A 573 2.96 -17.93 -8.51
CA GLN A 573 2.08 -18.26 -7.38
C GLN A 573 1.82 -17.02 -6.50
N VAL A 574 1.30 -15.98 -7.15
CA VAL A 574 1.04 -14.67 -6.54
C VAL A 574 -0.46 -14.38 -6.54
N ASP A 575 -1.08 -14.38 -5.37
CA ASP A 575 -2.48 -14.01 -5.20
C ASP A 575 -2.57 -12.59 -4.59
N GLY A 576 -3.50 -11.75 -5.03
CA GLY A 576 -3.75 -10.44 -4.41
C GLY A 576 -3.82 -9.28 -5.40
N THR A 577 -3.22 -8.14 -5.05
CA THR A 577 -3.11 -6.98 -5.94
C THR A 577 -1.69 -6.88 -6.48
N VAL A 578 -1.55 -6.86 -7.80
CA VAL A 578 -0.27 -6.71 -8.52
C VAL A 578 -0.32 -5.45 -9.37
N GLU A 579 0.67 -4.57 -9.19
CA GLU A 579 0.88 -3.38 -10.01
C GLU A 579 2.29 -3.42 -10.60
N ILE A 580 2.41 -3.49 -11.93
CA ILE A 580 3.68 -3.43 -12.65
C ILE A 580 3.62 -2.25 -13.60
N ALA A 581 4.33 -1.16 -13.28
CA ALA A 581 4.19 0.07 -14.03
C ALA A 581 5.49 0.86 -14.27
N ASN A 582 5.58 1.54 -15.41
CA ASN A 582 6.71 2.43 -15.72
C ASN A 582 8.07 1.73 -15.71
N ASN A 583 8.13 0.44 -16.06
CA ASN A 583 9.39 -0.29 -16.15
C ASN A 583 9.89 -0.31 -17.60
N THR A 584 11.19 -0.17 -17.79
CA THR A 584 11.87 -0.40 -19.07
C THR A 584 12.64 -1.70 -18.97
N ILE A 585 12.29 -2.67 -19.82
CA ILE A 585 12.87 -4.01 -19.83
C ILE A 585 13.46 -4.25 -21.22
N THR A 586 14.77 -4.48 -21.29
CA THR A 586 15.50 -4.63 -22.56
C THR A 586 16.34 -5.91 -22.59
N ASP A 587 16.37 -6.56 -23.75
CA ASP A 587 17.30 -7.63 -24.09
C ASP A 587 17.23 -8.84 -23.14
N THR A 588 16.03 -9.30 -22.76
CA THR A 588 15.88 -10.54 -21.97
C THR A 588 16.24 -11.75 -22.83
N ALA A 589 16.94 -12.73 -22.25
CA ALA A 589 17.38 -13.93 -22.96
C ALA A 589 16.93 -15.20 -22.25
N GLY A 590 16.12 -16.04 -22.90
CA GLY A 590 15.63 -17.28 -22.32
C GLY A 590 16.72 -18.34 -22.17
N VAL A 591 16.74 -19.02 -21.02
CA VAL A 591 17.65 -20.16 -20.74
C VAL A 591 16.86 -21.47 -20.77
N LEU A 592 17.53 -22.59 -21.11
CA LEU A 592 16.93 -23.93 -21.08
C LEU A 592 16.48 -24.27 -19.64
N PRO A 593 15.23 -24.68 -19.42
CA PRO A 593 14.82 -25.22 -18.12
C PRO A 593 15.59 -26.51 -17.80
N ASN A 594 16.15 -26.64 -16.60
CA ASN A 594 16.94 -27.81 -16.17
C ASN A 594 16.19 -29.17 -16.18
N ASN A 595 14.87 -29.16 -16.37
CA ASN A 595 14.03 -30.35 -16.55
C ASN A 595 12.68 -29.94 -17.16
N PRO A 596 12.55 -29.81 -18.50
CA PRO A 596 11.34 -29.31 -19.13
C PRO A 596 10.17 -30.27 -18.88
N THR A 597 9.26 -29.86 -18.00
CA THR A 597 7.97 -30.52 -17.77
C THR A 597 6.85 -29.57 -18.19
N ARG A 598 5.63 -30.08 -18.41
CA ARG A 598 4.43 -29.26 -18.71
C ARG A 598 4.12 -28.19 -17.64
N ALA A 599 4.75 -28.28 -16.47
CA ALA A 599 4.64 -27.33 -15.37
C ALA A 599 5.74 -26.25 -15.36
N ASN A 600 6.77 -26.35 -16.21
CA ASN A 600 7.77 -25.31 -16.28
C ASN A 600 7.24 -24.13 -17.10
N PRO A 601 7.22 -22.91 -16.54
CA PRO A 601 6.83 -21.73 -17.28
C PRO A 601 7.82 -21.48 -18.44
N PRO A 602 7.35 -20.95 -19.58
CA PRO A 602 8.22 -20.52 -20.66
C PRO A 602 9.23 -19.48 -20.16
N THR A 603 10.36 -19.36 -20.87
CA THR A 603 11.50 -18.49 -20.52
C THR A 603 11.63 -17.31 -21.50
N GLY A 604 12.48 -16.34 -21.19
CA GLY A 604 12.80 -15.25 -22.10
C GLY A 604 11.87 -14.04 -22.07
N GLN A 605 10.84 -14.01 -21.23
CA GLN A 605 9.84 -12.93 -21.25
C GLN A 605 10.33 -11.61 -20.67
N GLY A 606 9.78 -10.50 -21.16
CA GLY A 606 9.89 -9.22 -20.47
C GLY A 606 9.21 -9.28 -19.10
N ILE A 607 7.92 -9.59 -19.09
CA ILE A 607 7.11 -9.80 -17.88
C ILE A 607 6.42 -11.17 -17.95
N GLY A 608 6.63 -12.02 -16.95
CA GLY A 608 5.99 -13.33 -16.83
C GLY A 608 5.18 -13.46 -15.54
N LEU A 609 3.89 -13.77 -15.65
CA LEU A 609 3.00 -14.03 -14.51
C LEU A 609 2.46 -15.47 -14.61
N PHE A 610 2.77 -16.29 -13.62
CA PHE A 610 2.40 -17.71 -13.61
C PHE A 610 1.68 -18.08 -12.32
N GLU A 611 0.45 -18.60 -12.42
CA GLU A 611 -0.44 -18.77 -11.27
C GLU A 611 -0.62 -17.45 -10.49
N ALA A 612 -0.83 -16.35 -11.22
CA ALA A 612 -1.08 -15.04 -10.62
C ALA A 612 -2.59 -14.74 -10.63
N ARG A 613 -3.17 -14.40 -9.47
CA ARG A 613 -4.62 -14.16 -9.33
C ARG A 613 -4.94 -12.90 -8.55
N GLY A 614 -6.21 -12.48 -8.64
CA GLY A 614 -6.72 -11.27 -8.00
C GLY A 614 -6.77 -10.11 -8.98
N THR A 615 -6.32 -8.93 -8.57
CA THR A 615 -6.33 -7.72 -9.42
C THR A 615 -4.92 -7.45 -9.94
N ILE A 616 -4.75 -7.40 -11.25
CA ILE A 616 -3.44 -7.29 -11.89
C ILE A 616 -3.48 -6.12 -12.87
N ASN A 617 -2.64 -5.12 -12.65
CA ASN A 617 -2.47 -3.96 -13.51
C ASN A 617 -1.04 -3.95 -14.07
N ILE A 618 -0.90 -4.04 -15.39
CA ILE A 618 0.38 -3.92 -16.10
C ILE A 618 0.29 -2.71 -17.02
N THR A 619 0.91 -1.60 -16.63
CA THR A 619 0.67 -0.31 -17.30
C THR A 619 1.93 0.48 -17.63
N ASN A 620 1.97 1.10 -18.80
CA ASN A 620 3.03 2.05 -19.15
C ASN A 620 4.46 1.45 -19.07
N ASN A 621 4.61 0.16 -19.39
CA ASN A 621 5.92 -0.49 -19.47
C ASN A 621 6.45 -0.47 -20.90
N GLU A 622 7.77 -0.35 -21.05
CA GLU A 622 8.49 -0.45 -22.31
C GLU A 622 9.28 -1.76 -22.31
N ILE A 623 8.93 -2.69 -23.21
CA ILE A 623 9.54 -4.01 -23.29
C ILE A 623 10.13 -4.18 -24.69
N THR A 624 11.44 -4.37 -24.77
CA THR A 624 12.16 -4.48 -26.04
C THR A 624 13.13 -5.66 -26.07
N GLY A 625 13.25 -6.31 -27.22
CA GLY A 625 14.33 -7.29 -27.46
C GLY A 625 14.22 -8.56 -26.62
N THR A 626 13.02 -9.07 -26.36
CA THR A 626 12.87 -10.33 -25.62
C THR A 626 13.23 -11.51 -26.52
N THR A 627 14.07 -12.41 -26.05
CA THR A 627 14.50 -13.59 -26.81
C THR A 627 14.18 -14.86 -26.05
N GLY A 628 13.57 -15.81 -26.73
CA GLY A 628 13.25 -17.13 -26.19
C GLY A 628 14.47 -18.03 -26.13
N PHE A 629 14.31 -19.20 -25.52
CA PHE A 629 15.29 -20.26 -25.66
C PHE A 629 15.14 -20.93 -27.05
N ASP A 630 16.16 -20.78 -27.90
CA ASP A 630 16.22 -21.32 -29.26
C ASP A 630 16.99 -22.66 -29.30
N GLY A 631 16.48 -23.66 -28.56
CA GLY A 631 17.03 -25.02 -28.63
C GLY A 631 16.21 -25.90 -29.55
N ASN A 632 16.90 -26.62 -30.42
CA ASN A 632 16.32 -27.64 -31.30
C ASN A 632 15.70 -28.79 -30.47
N ILE A 633 14.39 -28.73 -30.17
CA ILE A 633 13.67 -29.76 -29.40
C ILE A 633 13.24 -30.88 -30.36
N ASP A 634 14.20 -31.71 -30.79
CA ASP A 634 13.95 -32.88 -31.65
C ASP A 634 13.62 -34.16 -30.82
N THR A 635 13.44 -34.06 -29.50
CA THR A 635 13.44 -35.25 -28.61
C THR A 635 12.43 -35.28 -27.47
N ILE A 636 11.50 -34.32 -27.35
CA ILE A 636 10.54 -34.31 -26.23
C ILE A 636 9.10 -34.51 -26.72
N ASN A 637 8.48 -35.58 -26.21
CA ASN A 637 7.11 -36.06 -26.38
C ASN A 637 6.09 -35.00 -26.87
N PRO A 638 5.41 -35.20 -28.03
CA PRO A 638 4.42 -34.27 -28.59
C PRO A 638 3.15 -34.04 -27.74
N GLU A 639 2.95 -34.81 -26.67
CA GLU A 639 1.85 -34.58 -25.71
C GLU A 639 2.12 -33.43 -24.71
N ASN A 640 3.35 -32.91 -24.66
CA ASN A 640 3.73 -31.76 -23.84
C ASN A 640 3.81 -30.48 -24.68
N SER A 641 2.64 -29.90 -24.98
CA SER A 641 2.48 -28.59 -25.62
C SER A 641 3.27 -27.51 -24.86
N TYR A 642 4.48 -27.17 -25.31
CA TYR A 642 5.28 -26.08 -24.76
C TYR A 642 4.68 -24.74 -25.19
N LEU A 643 4.42 -23.87 -24.22
CA LEU A 643 4.19 -22.46 -24.52
C LEU A 643 5.47 -21.91 -25.16
N ALA A 644 5.30 -21.13 -26.22
CA ALA A 644 6.41 -20.51 -26.91
C ALA A 644 7.24 -19.64 -25.92
N SER A 645 8.50 -19.34 -26.21
CA SER A 645 9.38 -18.56 -25.32
C SER A 645 9.77 -17.22 -25.96
N GLY A 646 10.09 -16.20 -25.18
CA GLY A 646 10.46 -14.87 -25.69
C GLY A 646 9.28 -13.94 -25.99
N GLN A 647 8.23 -13.97 -25.16
CA GLN A 647 7.14 -13.00 -25.24
C GLN A 647 7.49 -11.66 -24.59
N GLY A 648 6.83 -10.58 -25.02
CA GLY A 648 6.86 -9.32 -24.26
C GLY A 648 6.25 -9.50 -22.87
N ILE A 649 4.96 -9.87 -22.83
CA ILE A 649 4.21 -10.19 -21.61
C ILE A 649 3.58 -11.57 -21.76
N ALA A 650 3.78 -12.46 -20.78
CA ALA A 650 3.10 -13.76 -20.71
C ALA A 650 2.36 -13.93 -19.39
N ILE A 651 1.10 -14.37 -19.45
CA ILE A 651 0.26 -14.65 -18.28
C ILE A 651 -0.39 -16.03 -18.44
N LEU A 652 -0.14 -16.93 -17.49
CA LEU A 652 -0.65 -18.30 -17.52
C LEU A 652 -1.14 -18.73 -16.13
N ASN A 653 -2.39 -19.20 -16.05
CA ASN A 653 -2.91 -19.85 -14.85
C ASN A 653 -3.37 -21.28 -15.16
N THR A 654 -2.76 -22.29 -14.54
CA THR A 654 -3.21 -23.69 -14.68
C THR A 654 -4.32 -24.05 -13.69
N THR A 655 -4.46 -23.29 -12.60
CA THR A 655 -5.45 -23.52 -11.55
C THR A 655 -6.61 -22.51 -11.59
N ALA A 656 -7.84 -22.97 -11.27
CA ALA A 656 -9.06 -22.17 -11.36
C ALA A 656 -9.00 -20.88 -10.52
N GLY A 657 -9.56 -19.78 -11.02
CA GLY A 657 -9.65 -18.52 -10.27
C GLY A 657 -9.77 -17.31 -11.19
N ALA A 658 -10.74 -16.43 -10.91
CA ALA A 658 -10.93 -15.22 -11.68
C ALA A 658 -9.77 -14.24 -11.47
N VAL A 659 -9.35 -13.59 -12.57
CA VAL A 659 -8.37 -12.52 -12.62
C VAL A 659 -9.08 -11.27 -13.14
N ASN A 660 -8.93 -10.16 -12.40
CA ASN A 660 -9.26 -8.83 -12.90
C ASN A 660 -7.98 -8.24 -13.49
N LEU A 661 -7.79 -8.41 -14.79
CA LEU A 661 -6.56 -8.08 -15.50
C LEU A 661 -6.75 -6.80 -16.32
N ASN A 662 -5.86 -5.83 -16.14
CA ASN A 662 -5.75 -4.64 -16.98
C ASN A 662 -4.33 -4.52 -17.53
N ILE A 663 -4.19 -4.57 -18.85
CA ILE A 663 -2.93 -4.38 -19.57
C ILE A 663 -3.08 -3.14 -20.43
N ALA A 664 -2.50 -2.02 -20.01
CA ALA A 664 -2.76 -0.73 -20.66
C ALA A 664 -1.50 0.08 -20.96
N ASP A 665 -1.51 0.82 -22.07
CA ASP A 665 -0.49 1.81 -22.39
C ASP A 665 0.95 1.26 -22.47
N ASN A 666 1.14 -0.05 -22.69
CA ASN A 666 2.48 -0.65 -22.80
C ASN A 666 3.00 -0.53 -24.23
N THR A 667 4.33 -0.36 -24.37
CA THR A 667 5.04 -0.45 -25.65
C THR A 667 5.86 -1.73 -25.67
N ILE A 668 5.57 -2.63 -26.61
CA ILE A 668 6.14 -3.97 -26.66
C ILE A 668 6.71 -4.20 -28.06
N THR A 669 8.03 -4.32 -28.20
CA THR A 669 8.69 -4.38 -29.52
C THR A 669 9.85 -5.37 -29.64
N GLY A 670 10.04 -5.93 -30.84
CA GLY A 670 11.24 -6.73 -31.14
C GLY A 670 11.32 -8.01 -30.32
N ASN A 671 10.17 -8.62 -30.03
CA ASN A 671 10.07 -9.84 -29.23
C ASN A 671 10.23 -11.05 -30.15
N ALA A 672 10.95 -12.08 -29.71
CA ALA A 672 11.17 -13.31 -30.46
C ALA A 672 9.89 -14.15 -30.65
N ASN A 673 8.83 -13.81 -29.93
CA ASN A 673 7.54 -14.46 -29.98
C ASN A 673 6.38 -13.47 -29.82
N GLN A 674 5.24 -13.89 -29.26
CA GLN A 674 4.09 -13.01 -29.11
C GLN A 674 4.41 -11.74 -28.31
N GLY A 675 3.82 -10.61 -28.69
CA GLY A 675 3.91 -9.39 -27.88
C GLY A 675 3.24 -9.61 -26.53
N LEU A 676 2.00 -10.09 -26.57
CA LEU A 676 1.20 -10.43 -25.40
C LEU A 676 0.62 -11.84 -25.54
N SER A 677 0.84 -12.70 -24.55
CA SER A 677 0.33 -14.08 -24.49
C SER A 677 -0.44 -14.33 -23.20
N LEU A 678 -1.72 -14.65 -23.32
CA LEU A 678 -2.61 -14.99 -22.21
C LEU A 678 -3.06 -16.44 -22.35
N ALA A 679 -3.10 -17.16 -21.24
CA ALA A 679 -3.54 -18.55 -21.24
C ALA A 679 -4.35 -18.91 -19.98
N ASN A 680 -5.48 -19.57 -20.21
CA ASN A 680 -6.29 -20.18 -19.15
C ASN A 680 -6.77 -19.20 -18.06
N LEU A 681 -7.19 -18.00 -18.48
CA LEU A 681 -7.67 -16.94 -17.60
C LEU A 681 -9.20 -16.85 -17.63
N SER A 682 -9.81 -16.49 -16.50
CA SER A 682 -11.23 -16.16 -16.38
C SER A 682 -11.42 -14.84 -15.63
N GLY A 683 -12.62 -14.25 -15.65
CA GLY A 683 -12.88 -12.94 -15.04
C GLY A 683 -12.91 -11.78 -16.03
N ALA A 684 -12.64 -10.56 -15.56
CA ALA A 684 -12.63 -9.35 -16.37
C ALA A 684 -11.22 -9.05 -16.88
N ILE A 685 -11.05 -9.01 -18.20
CA ILE A 685 -9.76 -8.77 -18.85
C ILE A 685 -9.88 -7.58 -19.80
N ALA A 686 -9.06 -6.56 -19.59
CA ALA A 686 -8.94 -5.39 -20.43
C ALA A 686 -7.52 -5.30 -20.99
N ILE A 687 -7.40 -5.18 -22.32
CA ILE A 687 -6.15 -4.95 -23.03
C ILE A 687 -6.35 -3.67 -23.84
N THR A 688 -5.80 -2.55 -23.38
CA THR A 688 -6.17 -1.24 -23.93
C THR A 688 -4.97 -0.37 -24.29
N ASN A 689 -5.01 0.34 -25.41
CA ASN A 689 -4.01 1.35 -25.79
C ASN A 689 -2.54 0.87 -25.82
N ASN A 690 -2.28 -0.43 -26.06
CA ASN A 690 -0.91 -0.93 -26.17
C ASN A 690 -0.37 -0.72 -27.59
N ASP A 691 0.92 -0.38 -27.73
CA ASP A 691 1.65 -0.37 -29.02
C ASP A 691 2.54 -1.61 -29.10
N ILE A 692 2.14 -2.58 -29.93
CA ILE A 692 2.81 -3.87 -30.05
C ILE A 692 3.28 -4.08 -31.49
N PHE A 693 4.59 -4.20 -31.68
CA PHE A 693 5.15 -4.27 -33.02
C PHE A 693 6.44 -5.07 -33.15
N ASP A 694 6.76 -5.45 -34.38
CA ASP A 694 7.98 -6.23 -34.69
C ASP A 694 8.10 -7.52 -33.85
N THR A 695 6.98 -8.19 -33.57
CA THR A 695 7.03 -9.53 -32.98
C THR A 695 7.49 -10.50 -34.06
N THR A 696 8.57 -11.23 -33.80
CA THR A 696 9.03 -12.31 -34.68
C THR A 696 8.45 -13.63 -34.21
N GLY A 697 8.34 -14.59 -35.11
CA GLY A 697 8.12 -15.99 -34.76
C GLY A 697 9.46 -16.64 -34.50
N THR A 698 9.57 -17.44 -33.43
CA THR A 698 10.72 -18.33 -33.28
C THR A 698 10.42 -19.56 -34.12
N ALA A 699 11.16 -19.77 -35.21
CA ALA A 699 11.07 -20.96 -36.06
C ALA A 699 11.61 -22.20 -35.32
N GLY A 700 10.91 -22.63 -34.27
CA GLY A 700 11.09 -23.95 -33.70
C GLY A 700 10.55 -24.97 -34.71
N ASN A 701 11.31 -26.03 -35.00
CA ASN A 701 10.89 -27.09 -35.89
C ASN A 701 9.69 -27.86 -35.29
N ILE A 702 8.47 -27.37 -35.49
CA ILE A 702 7.24 -28.04 -35.06
C ILE A 702 6.82 -29.03 -36.16
N ASP A 703 7.67 -30.02 -36.44
CA ASP A 703 7.46 -31.01 -37.50
C ASP A 703 6.46 -32.13 -37.12
N ASN A 704 5.76 -32.05 -35.98
CA ASN A 704 4.98 -33.21 -35.50
C ASN A 704 3.82 -32.95 -34.52
N ILE A 705 3.20 -31.77 -34.52
CA ILE A 705 1.97 -31.56 -33.73
C ILE A 705 0.77 -31.92 -34.58
N ASN A 706 0.03 -32.93 -34.12
CA ASN A 706 -1.26 -33.33 -34.65
C ASN A 706 -2.16 -32.09 -34.83
N PRO A 707 -2.62 -31.76 -36.06
CA PRO A 707 -3.35 -30.52 -36.36
C PRO A 707 -4.73 -30.41 -35.68
N SER A 708 -5.14 -31.42 -34.90
CA SER A 708 -6.43 -31.47 -34.23
C SER A 708 -6.45 -30.87 -32.82
N ASN A 709 -5.35 -30.32 -32.27
CA ASN A 709 -5.35 -29.71 -30.93
C ASN A 709 -4.33 -28.54 -30.83
N SER A 710 -4.85 -27.31 -30.70
CA SER A 710 -4.17 -26.03 -30.41
C SER A 710 -3.33 -25.38 -31.53
N GLU A 711 -3.91 -24.35 -32.18
CA GLU A 711 -3.29 -23.42 -33.12
C GLU A 711 -2.25 -22.49 -32.45
N LEU A 712 -1.12 -23.03 -31.97
CA LEU A 712 -0.05 -22.24 -31.35
C LEU A 712 0.91 -21.66 -32.41
N PHE A 713 0.44 -20.71 -33.23
CA PHE A 713 1.34 -19.94 -34.10
C PHE A 713 2.19 -18.94 -33.30
N THR A 714 3.45 -18.73 -33.70
CA THR A 714 4.37 -17.81 -33.02
C THR A 714 4.39 -16.42 -33.67
N GLY A 715 4.82 -15.38 -32.94
CA GLY A 715 4.94 -14.02 -33.52
C GLY A 715 3.61 -13.29 -33.75
N GLN A 716 2.63 -13.53 -32.88
CA GLN A 716 1.34 -12.82 -32.85
C GLN A 716 1.45 -11.54 -32.01
N GLY A 717 0.69 -10.49 -32.33
CA GLY A 717 0.64 -9.28 -31.51
C GLY A 717 0.01 -9.56 -30.13
N ILE A 718 -1.27 -9.95 -30.14
CA ILE A 718 -2.02 -10.40 -28.96
C ILE A 718 -2.51 -11.83 -29.20
N ALA A 719 -2.22 -12.72 -28.25
CA ALA A 719 -2.63 -14.12 -28.26
C ALA A 719 -3.36 -14.46 -26.97
N PHE A 720 -4.55 -15.05 -27.06
CA PHE A 720 -5.25 -15.58 -25.89
C PHE A 720 -5.89 -16.94 -26.20
N ASN A 721 -5.42 -17.98 -25.51
CA ASN A 721 -6.01 -19.31 -25.53
C ASN A 721 -6.62 -19.67 -24.16
N ASN A 722 -7.87 -20.15 -24.10
CA ASN A 722 -8.51 -20.58 -22.85
C ASN A 722 -9.05 -22.01 -22.91
N ASP A 723 -8.17 -23.01 -22.75
CA ASP A 723 -8.56 -24.42 -22.76
C ASP A 723 -9.40 -24.85 -21.53
N ARG A 724 -9.53 -23.99 -20.51
CA ARG A 724 -10.36 -24.27 -19.32
C ARG A 724 -11.86 -24.09 -19.55
N LEU A 725 -12.25 -23.37 -20.60
CA LEU A 725 -13.66 -23.09 -20.95
C LEU A 725 -14.44 -22.35 -19.85
N GLU A 726 -13.74 -21.55 -19.05
CA GLU A 726 -14.38 -20.65 -18.10
C GLU A 726 -14.76 -19.34 -18.81
N PRO A 727 -15.95 -18.77 -18.58
CA PRO A 727 -16.35 -17.52 -19.22
C PRO A 727 -15.39 -16.36 -18.89
N VAL A 728 -15.07 -15.57 -19.90
CA VAL A 728 -14.27 -14.35 -19.79
C VAL A 728 -15.09 -13.14 -20.25
N ASN A 729 -14.90 -12.00 -19.60
CA ASN A 729 -15.32 -10.71 -20.12
C ASN A 729 -14.07 -10.00 -20.65
N LEU A 730 -13.81 -10.16 -21.94
CA LEU A 730 -12.60 -9.67 -22.61
C LEU A 730 -12.91 -8.38 -23.38
N THR A 731 -12.13 -7.35 -23.13
CA THR A 731 -12.11 -6.10 -23.90
C THR A 731 -10.72 -5.88 -24.47
N ILE A 732 -10.61 -5.76 -25.80
CA ILE A 732 -9.40 -5.37 -26.52
C ILE A 732 -9.70 -4.07 -27.24
N ASP A 733 -9.25 -2.94 -26.69
CA ASP A 733 -9.66 -1.61 -27.15
C ASP A 733 -8.49 -0.66 -27.45
N GLY A 734 -8.49 0.01 -28.60
CA GLY A 734 -7.53 1.08 -28.87
C GLY A 734 -6.06 0.65 -29.06
N ASN A 735 -5.77 -0.63 -29.28
CA ASN A 735 -4.40 -1.12 -29.44
C ASN A 735 -3.87 -0.87 -30.87
N ASN A 736 -2.57 -0.59 -31.00
CA ASN A 736 -1.86 -0.47 -32.27
C ASN A 736 -0.93 -1.67 -32.46
N LEU A 737 -1.23 -2.51 -33.45
CA LEU A 737 -0.56 -3.77 -33.74
C LEU A 737 0.05 -3.69 -35.13
N ARG A 738 1.38 -3.76 -35.25
CA ARG A 738 2.03 -3.59 -36.56
C ARG A 738 3.26 -4.45 -36.80
N ARG A 739 3.45 -4.92 -38.04
CA ARG A 739 4.64 -5.71 -38.45
C ARG A 739 4.85 -7.00 -37.63
N ASN A 740 3.75 -7.64 -37.21
CA ASN A 740 3.77 -8.92 -36.50
C ASN A 740 3.84 -10.06 -37.53
N THR A 741 4.67 -11.09 -37.32
CA THR A 741 4.94 -12.12 -38.33
C THR A 741 3.89 -13.21 -38.49
N SER A 742 2.86 -13.28 -37.64
CA SER A 742 1.79 -14.27 -37.78
C SER A 742 0.40 -13.66 -37.76
N ARG A 743 -0.07 -13.12 -36.63
CA ARG A 743 -1.43 -12.56 -36.52
C ARG A 743 -1.40 -11.26 -35.72
N GLY A 744 -2.32 -10.35 -35.99
CA GLY A 744 -2.53 -9.16 -35.14
C GLY A 744 -3.10 -9.55 -33.78
N ILE A 745 -4.33 -10.07 -33.78
CA ILE A 745 -5.05 -10.59 -32.62
C ILE A 745 -5.46 -12.04 -32.92
N SER A 746 -5.13 -12.98 -32.03
CA SER A 746 -5.53 -14.38 -32.13
C SER A 746 -6.18 -14.85 -30.84
N LEU A 747 -7.46 -15.24 -30.92
CA LEU A 747 -8.27 -15.67 -29.78
C LEU A 747 -8.78 -17.09 -30.03
N VAL A 748 -8.55 -17.98 -29.07
CA VAL A 748 -8.85 -19.40 -29.19
C VAL A 748 -9.56 -19.92 -27.94
N ASN A 749 -10.61 -20.73 -28.14
CA ASN A 749 -11.34 -21.42 -27.07
C ASN A 749 -11.95 -20.48 -26.01
N LEU A 750 -12.38 -19.27 -26.39
CA LEU A 750 -12.95 -18.29 -25.47
C LEU A 750 -14.49 -18.37 -25.41
N LEU A 751 -15.04 -18.25 -24.20
CA LEU A 751 -16.48 -18.18 -23.92
C LEU A 751 -16.82 -16.89 -23.17
N GLY A 752 -18.08 -16.46 -23.18
CA GLY A 752 -18.52 -15.22 -22.51
C GLY A 752 -18.63 -14.03 -23.46
N THR A 753 -18.33 -12.82 -22.98
CA THR A 753 -18.46 -11.58 -23.79
C THR A 753 -17.08 -11.09 -24.21
N ILE A 754 -16.92 -10.84 -25.50
CA ILE A 754 -15.65 -10.47 -26.10
C ILE A 754 -15.87 -9.24 -26.98
N ASN A 755 -15.23 -8.13 -26.63
CA ASN A 755 -15.30 -6.88 -27.36
C ASN A 755 -13.91 -6.57 -27.94
N ILE A 756 -13.81 -6.42 -29.26
CA ILE A 756 -12.59 -6.02 -29.97
C ILE A 756 -12.91 -4.71 -30.69
N THR A 757 -12.47 -3.58 -30.13
CA THR A 757 -12.89 -2.26 -30.59
C THR A 757 -11.75 -1.28 -30.82
N ASN A 758 -11.92 -0.36 -31.78
CA ASN A 758 -11.00 0.77 -31.99
C ASN A 758 -9.51 0.39 -32.20
N ASN A 759 -9.19 -0.85 -32.57
CA ASN A 759 -7.80 -1.28 -32.76
C ASN A 759 -7.30 -0.95 -34.17
N GLU A 760 -6.02 -0.63 -34.29
CA GLU A 760 -5.33 -0.52 -35.57
C GLU A 760 -4.40 -1.72 -35.76
N ILE A 761 -4.62 -2.52 -36.82
CA ILE A 761 -3.85 -3.73 -37.12
C ILE A 761 -3.28 -3.62 -38.52
N ARG A 762 -1.97 -3.66 -38.66
CA ARG A 762 -1.34 -3.45 -39.97
C ARG A 762 -0.07 -4.23 -40.24
N ASP A 763 0.21 -4.48 -41.52
CA ASP A 763 1.46 -5.08 -41.95
C ASP A 763 1.72 -6.46 -41.30
N THR A 764 0.69 -7.27 -41.03
CA THR A 764 0.91 -8.66 -40.61
C THR A 764 1.55 -9.42 -41.77
N ARG A 765 2.61 -10.17 -41.47
CA ARG A 765 3.43 -10.89 -42.46
C ARG A 765 3.20 -12.39 -42.37
N GLU A 766 3.77 -13.12 -43.32
CA GLU A 766 3.78 -14.57 -43.31
C GLU A 766 4.92 -15.01 -42.39
N GLU A 767 4.64 -16.00 -41.54
CA GLU A 767 5.68 -16.75 -40.89
C GLU A 767 6.36 -17.56 -41.98
N MET A 768 7.68 -17.42 -42.15
CA MET A 768 8.44 -18.16 -43.15
C MET A 768 8.42 -19.64 -42.79
N LEU A 769 7.40 -20.37 -43.25
CA LEU A 769 7.27 -21.81 -43.05
C LEU A 769 8.36 -22.51 -43.87
N LEU A 770 9.03 -23.49 -43.24
CA LEU A 770 9.92 -24.41 -43.95
C LEU A 770 9.10 -25.16 -45.02
N PRO A 771 9.68 -25.44 -46.20
CA PRO A 771 8.96 -26.17 -47.26
C PRO A 771 8.58 -27.58 -46.75
N GLY A 772 7.30 -27.85 -46.54
CA GLY A 772 6.80 -29.19 -46.17
C GLY A 772 5.82 -29.29 -45.00
N ALA A 773 5.54 -28.20 -44.27
CA ALA A 773 4.56 -28.20 -43.19
C ALA A 773 3.13 -28.02 -43.73
N ASP A 774 2.41 -29.12 -43.97
CA ASP A 774 0.96 -29.15 -44.17
C ASP A 774 0.26 -28.88 -42.82
N ILE A 775 0.07 -27.61 -42.46
CA ILE A 775 -0.83 -27.20 -41.35
C ILE A 775 -1.91 -26.27 -41.88
N GLY A 776 -3.17 -26.67 -41.68
CA GLY A 776 -4.37 -26.20 -42.37
C GLY A 776 -4.90 -24.80 -42.07
N PHE A 777 -4.08 -23.86 -41.58
CA PHE A 777 -4.46 -22.45 -41.52
C PHE A 777 -3.28 -21.55 -41.89
N PRO A 778 -3.46 -20.63 -42.86
CA PRO A 778 -2.37 -19.77 -43.28
C PRO A 778 -2.05 -18.73 -42.20
N THR A 779 -0.88 -18.08 -42.26
CA THR A 779 -0.51 -16.96 -41.38
C THR A 779 -0.80 -15.62 -42.06
N GLY A 780 -0.58 -14.52 -41.34
CA GLY A 780 -0.72 -13.15 -41.85
C GLY A 780 -2.09 -12.51 -41.68
N GLN A 781 -2.95 -13.00 -40.77
CA GLN A 781 -4.27 -12.42 -40.51
C GLN A 781 -4.25 -11.21 -39.58
N GLY A 782 -5.28 -10.35 -39.70
CA GLY A 782 -5.53 -9.26 -38.77
C GLY A 782 -6.09 -9.75 -37.42
N ILE A 783 -7.36 -10.15 -37.41
CA ILE A 783 -8.08 -10.70 -36.25
C ILE A 783 -8.50 -12.13 -36.55
N VAL A 784 -8.18 -13.05 -35.65
CA VAL A 784 -8.61 -14.45 -35.72
C VAL A 784 -9.35 -14.82 -34.44
N PHE A 785 -10.51 -15.46 -34.59
CA PHE A 785 -11.26 -16.06 -33.49
C PHE A 785 -11.66 -17.49 -33.88
N SER A 786 -11.25 -18.49 -33.08
CA SER A 786 -11.51 -19.90 -33.34
C SER A 786 -11.95 -20.62 -32.07
N ASN A 787 -13.06 -21.37 -32.12
CA ASN A 787 -13.57 -22.14 -30.98
C ASN A 787 -13.87 -23.59 -31.41
N ASP A 788 -13.01 -24.57 -31.09
CA ASP A 788 -13.29 -25.99 -31.40
C ASP A 788 -14.26 -26.64 -30.37
N LEU A 789 -15.15 -25.84 -29.79
CA LEU A 789 -15.95 -26.23 -28.63
C LEU A 789 -17.42 -26.33 -29.00
N ARG A 790 -17.92 -27.57 -28.96
CA ARG A 790 -19.37 -27.85 -29.06
C ARG A 790 -20.17 -27.42 -27.81
N ARG A 791 -19.53 -26.78 -26.81
CA ARG A 791 -20.14 -26.42 -25.52
C ARG A 791 -19.74 -25.00 -25.10
N GLY A 792 -20.73 -24.20 -24.71
CA GLY A 792 -20.57 -22.81 -24.27
C GLY A 792 -20.88 -21.80 -25.38
N GLU A 793 -21.54 -20.69 -25.04
CA GLU A 793 -21.87 -19.61 -25.98
C GLU A 793 -20.92 -18.42 -25.81
N VAL A 794 -20.59 -17.76 -26.92
CA VAL A 794 -19.83 -16.50 -26.97
C VAL A 794 -20.69 -15.38 -27.54
N VAL A 795 -20.56 -14.18 -26.98
CA VAL A 795 -21.04 -12.92 -27.56
C VAL A 795 -19.82 -12.16 -28.04
N LEU A 796 -19.55 -12.21 -29.35
CA LEU A 796 -18.38 -11.61 -29.99
C LEU A 796 -18.77 -10.32 -30.71
N ASN A 797 -18.26 -9.18 -30.23
CA ASN A 797 -18.45 -7.87 -30.84
C ASN A 797 -17.11 -7.37 -31.39
N ILE A 798 -17.05 -7.10 -32.70
CA ILE A 798 -15.87 -6.54 -33.38
C ILE A 798 -16.29 -5.22 -34.00
N ALA A 799 -15.83 -4.08 -33.48
CA ALA A 799 -16.30 -2.78 -33.98
C ALA A 799 -15.25 -1.69 -34.11
N ASN A 800 -15.38 -0.81 -35.11
CA ASN A 800 -14.52 0.37 -35.30
C ASN A 800 -13.01 0.05 -35.42
N ASN A 801 -12.63 -1.15 -35.84
CA ASN A 801 -11.22 -1.50 -36.04
C ASN A 801 -10.75 -1.07 -37.43
N ARG A 802 -9.47 -0.69 -37.54
CA ARG A 802 -8.79 -0.36 -38.79
C ARG A 802 -7.73 -1.42 -39.11
N ILE A 803 -7.98 -2.21 -40.14
CA ILE A 803 -7.15 -3.35 -40.53
C ILE A 803 -6.56 -3.07 -41.92
N LEU A 804 -5.24 -3.05 -42.08
CA LEU A 804 -4.64 -2.60 -43.34
C LEU A 804 -3.35 -3.32 -43.74
N ARG A 805 -3.17 -3.60 -45.04
CA ARG A 805 -1.94 -4.19 -45.59
C ARG A 805 -1.53 -5.51 -44.94
N ASN A 806 -2.51 -6.33 -44.57
CA ASN A 806 -2.27 -7.67 -44.07
C ASN A 806 -2.24 -8.66 -45.24
N ILE A 807 -1.32 -9.61 -45.24
CA ILE A 807 -1.12 -10.49 -46.40
C ILE A 807 -2.18 -11.58 -46.56
N ASN A 808 -3.11 -11.71 -45.60
CA ASN A 808 -4.17 -12.73 -45.61
C ASN A 808 -5.54 -12.17 -45.19
N GLN A 809 -6.40 -12.91 -44.46
CA GLN A 809 -7.70 -12.39 -44.01
C GLN A 809 -7.55 -11.24 -43.01
N GLY A 810 -8.32 -10.17 -43.19
CA GLY A 810 -8.43 -9.10 -42.20
C GLY A 810 -9.11 -9.59 -40.92
N ILE A 811 -10.26 -10.26 -41.06
CA ILE A 811 -10.98 -10.94 -39.98
C ILE A 811 -11.30 -12.37 -40.41
N LEU A 812 -10.89 -13.35 -39.61
CA LEU A 812 -11.20 -14.77 -39.79
C LEU A 812 -11.89 -15.32 -38.54
N LEU A 813 -13.11 -15.81 -38.72
CA LEU A 813 -13.94 -16.38 -37.66
C LEU A 813 -14.28 -17.83 -37.98
N THR A 814 -13.91 -18.75 -37.08
CA THR A 814 -14.11 -20.19 -37.29
C THR A 814 -14.78 -20.86 -36.09
N GLU A 815 -15.69 -21.78 -36.37
CA GLU A 815 -16.24 -22.73 -35.37
C GLU A 815 -16.94 -22.06 -34.17
N ILE A 816 -17.60 -20.92 -34.36
CA ILE A 816 -18.19 -20.16 -33.25
C ILE A 816 -19.53 -20.74 -32.79
N ASN A 817 -19.74 -20.89 -31.48
CA ASN A 817 -21.05 -21.17 -30.90
C ASN A 817 -21.56 -19.93 -30.15
N GLY A 818 -22.66 -19.31 -30.60
CA GLY A 818 -23.21 -18.09 -29.97
C GLY A 818 -23.67 -16.99 -30.94
N THR A 819 -23.32 -15.73 -30.65
CA THR A 819 -23.73 -14.53 -31.40
C THR A 819 -22.52 -13.70 -31.81
N ILE A 820 -22.50 -13.22 -33.05
CA ILE A 820 -21.44 -12.37 -33.60
C ILE A 820 -22.03 -11.07 -34.13
N ARG A 821 -21.41 -9.93 -33.76
CA ARG A 821 -21.73 -8.60 -34.28
C ARG A 821 -20.45 -7.95 -34.80
N ILE A 822 -20.41 -7.58 -36.08
CA ILE A 822 -19.26 -6.89 -36.71
C ILE A 822 -19.74 -5.55 -37.26
N GLU A 823 -19.22 -4.45 -36.73
CA GLU A 823 -19.72 -3.10 -37.05
C GLU A 823 -18.63 -2.09 -37.38
N ASN A 824 -18.84 -1.27 -38.41
CA ASN A 824 -18.01 -0.08 -38.67
C ASN A 824 -16.49 -0.36 -38.75
N ASN A 825 -16.09 -1.59 -39.11
CA ASN A 825 -14.68 -1.93 -39.31
C ASN A 825 -14.25 -1.51 -40.72
N ARG A 826 -13.01 -1.02 -40.84
CA ARG A 826 -12.40 -0.66 -42.12
C ARG A 826 -11.24 -1.61 -42.42
N ILE A 827 -11.36 -2.39 -43.48
CA ILE A 827 -10.32 -3.31 -43.97
C ILE A 827 -9.81 -2.82 -45.33
N THR A 828 -8.53 -2.46 -45.43
CA THR A 828 -7.93 -1.87 -46.64
C THR A 828 -6.69 -2.65 -47.09
N ASP A 829 -6.51 -2.86 -48.40
CA ASP A 829 -5.31 -3.48 -49.00
C ASP A 829 -4.88 -4.81 -48.33
N THR A 830 -5.87 -5.64 -48.00
CA THR A 830 -5.69 -6.92 -47.32
C THR A 830 -6.25 -8.01 -48.21
N ARG A 831 -5.52 -9.12 -48.44
CA ARG A 831 -5.87 -10.13 -49.47
C ARG A 831 -7.27 -10.72 -49.31
N GLY A 832 -7.74 -10.98 -48.09
CA GLY A 832 -9.14 -11.34 -47.82
C GLY A 832 -9.72 -10.40 -46.77
N LYS A 833 -10.99 -9.98 -46.86
CA LYS A 833 -11.50 -8.97 -45.89
C LYS A 833 -12.10 -9.63 -44.67
N LEU A 834 -13.23 -10.30 -44.83
CA LEU A 834 -13.97 -10.95 -43.75
C LEU A 834 -14.36 -12.37 -44.17
N THR A 835 -14.02 -13.34 -43.33
CA THR A 835 -14.36 -14.74 -43.54
C THR A 835 -14.99 -15.32 -42.28
N VAL A 836 -16.17 -15.91 -42.42
CA VAL A 836 -16.86 -16.65 -41.36
C VAL A 836 -17.15 -18.07 -41.84
N PHE A 837 -16.43 -19.05 -41.28
CA PHE A 837 -16.64 -20.46 -41.56
C PHE A 837 -17.07 -21.18 -40.30
N ASN A 838 -18.35 -21.54 -40.22
CA ASN A 838 -18.89 -22.02 -38.95
C ASN A 838 -19.66 -23.32 -39.05
N ARG A 839 -19.10 -24.39 -38.47
CA ARG A 839 -19.73 -25.71 -38.35
C ARG A 839 -20.42 -25.93 -36.99
N ASN A 840 -20.52 -24.90 -36.15
CA ASN A 840 -21.17 -24.97 -34.84
C ASN A 840 -22.49 -24.17 -34.82
N ASN A 841 -23.22 -24.20 -33.70
CA ASN A 841 -24.52 -23.54 -33.52
C ASN A 841 -24.38 -21.99 -33.49
N LEU A 842 -24.35 -21.35 -34.65
CA LEU A 842 -24.39 -19.89 -34.76
C LEU A 842 -25.83 -19.38 -34.75
N THR A 843 -26.25 -18.72 -33.68
CA THR A 843 -27.64 -18.24 -33.54
C THR A 843 -27.89 -16.94 -34.29
N THR A 844 -26.91 -16.04 -34.35
CA THR A 844 -27.05 -14.71 -34.95
C THR A 844 -25.69 -14.21 -35.45
N LEU A 845 -25.70 -13.68 -36.68
CA LEU A 845 -24.57 -13.06 -37.34
C LEU A 845 -25.02 -11.73 -37.95
N ASP A 846 -24.58 -10.62 -37.38
CA ASP A 846 -24.95 -9.27 -37.84
C ASP A 846 -23.71 -8.50 -38.32
N PHE A 847 -23.75 -8.03 -39.56
CA PHE A 847 -22.73 -7.21 -40.20
C PHE A 847 -23.32 -5.87 -40.63
N SER A 848 -22.82 -4.77 -40.05
CA SER A 848 -23.33 -3.43 -40.37
C SER A 848 -22.24 -2.36 -40.49
N GLY A 849 -22.33 -1.50 -41.51
CA GLY A 849 -21.41 -0.36 -41.66
C GLY A 849 -19.95 -0.75 -41.96
N PHE A 850 -19.70 -2.00 -42.36
CA PHE A 850 -18.39 -2.52 -42.73
C PHE A 850 -17.88 -1.87 -44.02
N THR A 851 -16.60 -1.51 -44.05
CA THR A 851 -15.94 -0.97 -45.24
C THR A 851 -14.75 -1.84 -45.62
N ALA A 852 -14.82 -2.50 -46.77
CA ALA A 852 -13.77 -3.34 -47.34
C ALA A 852 -13.31 -2.76 -48.69
N ILE A 853 -12.02 -2.43 -48.80
CA ILE A 853 -11.46 -1.75 -49.98
C ILE A 853 -10.11 -2.39 -50.35
N ASN A 854 -9.84 -2.58 -51.64
CA ASN A 854 -8.47 -2.59 -52.17
C ASN A 854 -8.21 -1.29 -52.94
N ASP A 855 -7.23 -0.52 -52.52
CA ASP A 855 -6.71 0.64 -53.24
C ASP A 855 -5.43 0.30 -54.02
N ILE A 856 -4.78 -0.83 -53.69
CA ILE A 856 -3.51 -1.27 -54.28
C ILE A 856 -3.73 -2.45 -55.26
N ASN A 857 -3.48 -2.22 -56.56
CA ASN A 857 -3.55 -3.21 -57.66
C ASN A 857 -2.44 -4.29 -57.63
N ASP A 858 -1.60 -4.34 -56.59
CA ASP A 858 -0.35 -5.13 -56.53
C ASP A 858 -0.50 -6.47 -55.80
N PHE A 859 -1.69 -6.81 -55.28
CA PHE A 859 -1.98 -8.14 -54.70
C PHE A 859 -2.47 -9.17 -55.73
N ASN A 860 -2.28 -8.84 -57.02
CA ASN A 860 -2.53 -9.70 -58.17
C ASN A 860 -1.52 -10.87 -58.24
N ASP A 861 -1.71 -11.91 -57.42
CA ASP A 861 -1.14 -13.22 -57.73
C ASP A 861 -2.28 -14.14 -58.18
N GLN A 862 -2.20 -14.56 -59.45
CA GLN A 862 -3.24 -15.25 -60.23
C GLN A 862 -3.62 -16.67 -59.75
N ALA A 863 -3.34 -17.03 -58.50
CA ALA A 863 -3.69 -18.33 -57.97
C ALA A 863 -5.11 -18.31 -57.39
N ALA A 864 -6.11 -18.14 -58.25
CA ALA A 864 -7.51 -18.43 -57.93
C ALA A 864 -7.66 -19.95 -57.72
N LEU A 865 -7.40 -20.39 -56.49
CA LEU A 865 -7.55 -21.80 -56.09
C LEU A 865 -9.01 -22.08 -55.74
N ASP A 866 -9.66 -22.78 -56.67
CA ASP A 866 -10.74 -23.75 -56.56
C ASP A 866 -11.88 -23.44 -55.57
N THR A 867 -12.98 -22.88 -56.10
CA THR A 867 -14.25 -22.64 -55.40
C THR A 867 -15.21 -23.84 -55.44
N THR A 868 -14.79 -25.03 -55.86
CA THR A 868 -15.71 -26.18 -55.93
C THR A 868 -16.19 -26.64 -54.55
N VAL A 869 -17.51 -26.86 -54.47
CA VAL A 869 -18.32 -27.33 -53.33
C VAL A 869 -17.80 -28.63 -52.66
N ALA A 870 -16.84 -29.33 -53.28
CA ALA A 870 -16.32 -30.62 -52.80
C ALA A 870 -14.93 -30.57 -52.14
N VAL A 871 -14.18 -29.46 -52.23
CA VAL A 871 -12.77 -29.39 -51.74
C VAL A 871 -12.56 -28.21 -50.77
N ILE A 872 -13.56 -27.88 -49.95
CA ILE A 872 -13.47 -26.84 -48.90
C ILE A 872 -12.83 -27.41 -47.61
N GLN A 873 -11.71 -28.12 -47.72
CA GLN A 873 -10.99 -28.64 -46.56
C GLN A 873 -9.50 -28.31 -46.49
N SER A 874 -8.88 -27.76 -47.54
CA SER A 874 -7.42 -27.58 -47.54
C SER A 874 -6.89 -26.18 -47.86
N GLN A 875 -7.64 -25.27 -48.50
CA GLN A 875 -7.18 -23.89 -48.74
C GLN A 875 -8.29 -22.86 -48.55
N LEU A 876 -8.01 -21.81 -47.76
CA LEU A 876 -8.95 -20.69 -47.57
C LEU A 876 -9.03 -19.88 -48.87
N PRO A 877 -10.23 -19.54 -49.37
CA PRO A 877 -10.36 -18.66 -50.53
C PRO A 877 -9.66 -17.33 -50.24
N THR A 878 -8.80 -16.88 -51.16
CA THR A 878 -8.12 -15.58 -51.10
C THR A 878 -8.75 -14.61 -52.12
N GLY A 879 -8.82 -13.31 -51.78
CA GLY A 879 -9.28 -12.26 -52.70
C GLY A 879 -10.71 -11.76 -52.50
N GLN A 880 -11.54 -12.46 -51.70
CA GLN A 880 -12.95 -12.11 -51.53
C GLN A 880 -13.17 -10.97 -50.52
N GLY A 881 -14.27 -10.22 -50.73
CA GLY A 881 -14.78 -9.23 -49.79
C GLY A 881 -15.34 -9.88 -48.53
N ILE A 882 -16.59 -10.35 -48.57
CA ILE A 882 -17.23 -11.05 -47.46
C ILE A 882 -17.47 -12.51 -47.85
N ILE A 883 -17.03 -13.45 -47.01
CA ILE A 883 -17.36 -14.88 -47.12
C ILE A 883 -18.12 -15.32 -45.87
N VAL A 884 -19.27 -15.95 -46.07
CA VAL A 884 -19.97 -16.70 -45.02
C VAL A 884 -20.31 -18.09 -45.54
N GLY A 885 -19.78 -19.13 -44.88
CA GLY A 885 -19.91 -20.49 -45.36
C GLY A 885 -20.16 -21.54 -44.27
N ASN A 886 -20.81 -22.64 -44.67
CA ASN A 886 -20.96 -23.89 -43.90
C ASN A 886 -21.73 -23.80 -42.57
N ALA A 887 -22.61 -22.81 -42.38
CA ALA A 887 -23.50 -22.72 -41.22
C ALA A 887 -24.51 -23.89 -41.19
N ILE A 888 -24.24 -24.90 -40.37
CA ILE A 888 -25.04 -26.15 -40.36
C ILE A 888 -26.36 -26.06 -39.58
N ASP A 889 -26.56 -25.04 -38.74
CA ASP A 889 -27.73 -24.90 -37.85
C ASP A 889 -28.39 -23.49 -37.94
N GLN A 890 -29.42 -23.22 -37.13
CA GLN A 890 -30.31 -22.05 -37.26
C GLN A 890 -29.59 -20.68 -37.24
N LEU A 891 -29.36 -20.11 -38.43
CA LEU A 891 -28.67 -18.83 -38.61
C LEU A 891 -29.65 -17.73 -38.97
N ASN A 892 -29.66 -16.65 -38.18
CA ASN A 892 -30.16 -15.34 -38.59
C ASN A 892 -28.98 -14.48 -39.04
N LEU A 893 -28.76 -14.39 -40.36
CA LEU A 893 -27.71 -13.58 -40.98
C LEU A 893 -28.28 -12.26 -41.49
N THR A 894 -27.72 -11.14 -41.00
CA THR A 894 -27.99 -9.80 -41.54
C THR A 894 -26.70 -9.19 -42.06
N ILE A 895 -26.72 -8.71 -43.32
CA ILE A 895 -25.64 -7.99 -43.97
C ILE A 895 -26.20 -6.65 -44.42
N ASN A 896 -25.91 -5.56 -43.71
CA ASN A 896 -26.50 -4.25 -44.01
C ASN A 896 -25.49 -3.11 -44.12
N ASN A 897 -25.77 -2.13 -45.00
CA ASN A 897 -25.04 -0.87 -45.09
C ASN A 897 -23.51 -0.99 -45.24
N ASN A 898 -23.03 -2.04 -45.92
CA ASN A 898 -21.60 -2.29 -46.10
C ASN A 898 -21.10 -1.73 -47.44
N GLN A 899 -19.84 -1.29 -47.49
CA GLN A 899 -19.13 -0.86 -48.70
C GLN A 899 -18.05 -1.87 -49.06
N ILE A 900 -18.19 -2.57 -50.17
CA ILE A 900 -17.30 -3.62 -50.64
C ILE A 900 -16.79 -3.22 -52.02
N LEU A 901 -15.56 -2.70 -52.07
CA LEU A 901 -15.01 -2.03 -53.25
C LEU A 901 -13.74 -2.75 -53.73
N ASN A 902 -13.62 -2.95 -55.04
CA ASN A 902 -12.41 -3.40 -55.73
C ASN A 902 -11.84 -4.75 -55.24
N ASN A 903 -12.67 -5.78 -55.09
CA ASN A 903 -12.17 -7.08 -54.58
C ASN A 903 -11.57 -7.93 -55.71
N ASP A 904 -10.61 -8.78 -55.38
CA ASP A 904 -9.85 -9.58 -56.37
C ASP A 904 -10.58 -10.88 -56.78
N SER A 905 -11.80 -11.07 -56.26
CA SER A 905 -12.71 -12.19 -56.50
C SER A 905 -14.16 -11.71 -56.29
N HIS A 906 -15.04 -12.53 -55.74
CA HIS A 906 -16.42 -12.14 -55.40
C HIS A 906 -16.46 -10.98 -54.39
N GLY A 907 -17.43 -10.09 -54.55
CA GLY A 907 -17.73 -9.05 -53.56
C GLY A 907 -18.28 -9.66 -52.27
N MET A 908 -19.39 -10.39 -52.37
CA MET A 908 -19.95 -11.23 -51.31
C MET A 908 -20.14 -12.66 -51.79
N ALA A 909 -19.65 -13.65 -51.03
CA ALA A 909 -19.84 -15.07 -51.29
C ALA A 909 -20.53 -15.74 -50.09
N LEU A 910 -21.75 -16.23 -50.30
CA LEU A 910 -22.61 -16.83 -49.29
C LEU A 910 -22.89 -18.29 -49.66
N THR A 911 -22.35 -19.23 -48.90
CA THR A 911 -22.37 -20.64 -49.27
C THR A 911 -23.05 -21.51 -48.22
N ASN A 912 -24.01 -22.33 -48.65
CA ASN A 912 -24.68 -23.36 -47.85
C ASN A 912 -25.38 -22.85 -46.57
N LEU A 913 -25.84 -21.60 -46.59
CA LEU A 913 -26.60 -20.98 -45.50
C LEU A 913 -27.97 -21.64 -45.29
N ARG A 914 -28.52 -21.51 -44.08
CA ARG A 914 -29.84 -22.03 -43.68
C ARG A 914 -30.68 -20.94 -43.02
N ASP A 915 -31.99 -21.16 -42.98
CA ASP A 915 -32.98 -20.29 -42.33
C ASP A 915 -33.04 -18.87 -42.89
N GLN A 916 -32.67 -17.82 -42.15
CA GLN A 916 -32.94 -16.43 -42.57
C GLN A 916 -31.66 -15.67 -42.94
N VAL A 917 -31.62 -15.17 -44.19
CA VAL A 917 -30.54 -14.32 -44.69
C VAL A 917 -31.12 -13.01 -45.24
N THR A 918 -30.65 -11.87 -44.75
CA THR A 918 -31.10 -10.54 -45.16
C THR A 918 -29.91 -9.68 -45.58
N ILE A 919 -29.94 -9.14 -46.80
CA ILE A 919 -28.91 -8.28 -47.40
C ILE A 919 -29.54 -6.95 -47.79
N THR A 920 -29.19 -5.83 -47.14
CA THR A 920 -29.85 -4.53 -47.34
C THR A 920 -28.92 -3.33 -47.35
N GLY A 921 -29.13 -2.36 -48.26
CA GLY A 921 -28.37 -1.10 -48.28
C GLY A 921 -26.86 -1.21 -48.53
N ASN A 922 -26.37 -2.35 -49.05
CA ASN A 922 -24.95 -2.56 -49.31
C ASN A 922 -24.53 -1.97 -50.66
N THR A 923 -23.28 -1.56 -50.80
CA THR A 923 -22.65 -1.18 -52.07
C THR A 923 -21.54 -2.17 -52.39
N VAL A 924 -21.67 -2.88 -53.51
CA VAL A 924 -20.68 -3.85 -54.00
C VAL A 924 -20.25 -3.45 -55.40
N THR A 925 -18.97 -3.11 -55.57
CA THR A 925 -18.50 -2.62 -56.87
C THR A 925 -17.04 -2.91 -57.16
N GLY A 926 -16.72 -3.04 -58.46
CA GLY A 926 -15.34 -3.13 -58.93
C GLY A 926 -14.68 -4.48 -58.67
N THR A 927 -15.44 -5.55 -58.48
CA THR A 927 -14.85 -6.89 -58.38
C THR A 927 -14.05 -7.23 -59.63
N SER A 928 -12.98 -8.00 -59.45
CA SER A 928 -12.19 -8.59 -60.53
C SER A 928 -12.19 -10.11 -60.37
N GLY A 929 -11.85 -10.83 -61.44
CA GLY A 929 -11.82 -12.28 -61.39
C GLY A 929 -11.25 -12.92 -62.65
N ALA A 930 -11.31 -14.24 -62.68
CA ALA A 930 -10.94 -15.09 -63.80
C ALA A 930 -12.17 -15.85 -64.31
N ILE A 931 -12.24 -16.01 -65.64
CA ILE A 931 -13.22 -16.87 -66.30
C ILE A 931 -12.78 -18.32 -66.07
N GLY A 932 -13.58 -19.10 -65.34
CA GLY A 932 -13.30 -20.51 -65.07
C GLY A 932 -13.43 -21.37 -66.33
N ASP A 933 -12.68 -22.49 -66.42
CA ASP A 933 -12.87 -23.48 -67.49
C ASP A 933 -14.08 -24.40 -67.18
N PRO A 934 -15.22 -24.25 -67.87
CA PRO A 934 -16.40 -25.07 -67.60
C PRO A 934 -16.18 -26.56 -67.87
N ASN A 935 -15.14 -26.96 -68.62
CA ASN A 935 -14.81 -28.37 -68.85
C ASN A 935 -14.14 -29.04 -67.65
N ASN A 936 -13.56 -28.26 -66.73
CA ASN A 936 -12.88 -28.74 -65.54
C ASN A 936 -13.72 -28.57 -64.27
N GLY A 937 -14.97 -28.07 -64.38
CA GLY A 937 -15.81 -27.76 -63.23
C GLY A 937 -15.38 -26.51 -62.45
N GLU A 938 -14.51 -25.68 -63.04
CA GLU A 938 -14.09 -24.41 -62.45
C GLU A 938 -15.17 -23.36 -62.66
N PHE A 939 -15.65 -22.77 -61.56
CA PHE A 939 -16.58 -21.64 -61.62
C PHE A 939 -15.83 -20.34 -61.94
N SER A 940 -16.53 -19.41 -62.62
CA SER A 940 -16.00 -18.06 -62.80
C SER A 940 -15.96 -17.32 -61.46
N THR A 941 -15.15 -16.28 -61.38
CA THR A 941 -15.03 -15.42 -60.20
C THR A 941 -15.21 -13.97 -60.61
N GLY A 942 -15.56 -13.11 -59.66
CA GLY A 942 -15.76 -11.67 -59.91
C GLY A 942 -17.22 -11.23 -59.90
N GLU A 943 -18.12 -12.05 -59.39
CA GLU A 943 -19.52 -11.73 -59.14
C GLU A 943 -19.66 -10.67 -58.03
N GLY A 944 -20.67 -9.81 -58.12
CA GLY A 944 -21.01 -8.88 -57.05
C GLY A 944 -21.48 -9.61 -55.79
N ILE A 945 -22.65 -10.25 -55.86
CA ILE A 945 -23.21 -11.08 -54.80
C ILE A 945 -23.40 -12.51 -55.33
N PHE A 946 -22.66 -13.45 -54.77
CA PHE A 946 -22.70 -14.87 -55.12
C PHE A 946 -23.32 -15.70 -53.99
N VAL A 947 -24.36 -16.46 -54.30
CA VAL A 947 -25.08 -17.31 -53.34
C VAL A 947 -25.14 -18.74 -53.85
N THR A 948 -24.75 -19.71 -53.01
CA THR A 948 -24.94 -21.14 -53.30
C THR A 948 -25.69 -21.85 -52.17
N HIS A 949 -26.62 -22.73 -52.52
CA HIS A 949 -27.42 -23.47 -51.55
C HIS A 949 -27.73 -24.90 -52.02
N ILE A 950 -27.18 -25.88 -51.30
CA ILE A 950 -27.43 -27.32 -51.52
C ILE A 950 -28.14 -27.99 -50.33
N ASN A 951 -28.61 -27.19 -49.36
CA ASN A 951 -29.12 -27.66 -48.05
C ASN A 951 -30.66 -27.55 -47.94
N ARG A 952 -31.25 -27.94 -46.79
CA ARG A 952 -32.70 -28.19 -46.64
C ARG A 952 -33.66 -26.98 -46.68
N GLY A 953 -33.19 -25.74 -46.51
CA GLY A 953 -34.08 -24.57 -46.38
C GLY A 953 -33.36 -23.22 -46.25
N LEU A 954 -33.70 -22.27 -47.13
CA LEU A 954 -33.19 -20.88 -47.16
C LEU A 954 -34.34 -19.88 -47.38
N ASN A 955 -34.43 -18.85 -46.55
CA ASN A 955 -35.25 -17.67 -46.75
C ASN A 955 -34.32 -16.47 -46.95
N LEU A 956 -34.12 -16.09 -48.22
CA LEU A 956 -33.17 -15.07 -48.63
C LEU A 956 -33.88 -13.81 -49.10
N THR A 957 -33.55 -12.69 -48.47
CA THR A 957 -34.00 -11.35 -48.86
C THR A 957 -32.80 -10.48 -49.24
N ILE A 958 -32.72 -10.08 -50.51
CA ILE A 958 -31.77 -9.06 -51.01
C ILE A 958 -32.60 -7.83 -51.35
N ALA A 959 -32.70 -6.88 -50.42
CA ALA A 959 -33.70 -5.82 -50.51
C ALA A 959 -33.21 -4.44 -50.12
N GLU A 960 -34.07 -3.43 -50.28
CA GLU A 960 -33.91 -2.12 -49.62
C GLU A 960 -32.59 -1.41 -49.96
N GLY A 961 -32.35 -1.15 -51.24
CA GLY A 961 -31.33 -0.21 -51.69
C GLY A 961 -29.91 -0.74 -51.79
N ASN A 962 -29.70 -2.04 -52.05
CA ASN A 962 -28.36 -2.51 -52.44
C ASN A 962 -27.97 -1.93 -53.82
N ARG A 963 -26.69 -1.57 -53.99
CA ARG A 963 -26.09 -1.07 -55.22
C ARG A 963 -24.99 -2.03 -55.64
N VAL A 964 -25.19 -2.76 -56.74
CA VAL A 964 -24.26 -3.77 -57.25
C VAL A 964 -23.82 -3.34 -58.65
N SER A 965 -22.58 -2.87 -58.79
CA SER A 965 -22.15 -2.29 -60.06
C SER A 965 -20.71 -2.51 -60.46
N ASP A 966 -20.45 -2.45 -61.77
CA ASP A 966 -19.09 -2.45 -62.32
C ASP A 966 -18.29 -3.69 -61.87
N ASN A 967 -18.97 -4.84 -61.73
CA ASN A 967 -18.37 -6.11 -61.34
C ASN A 967 -17.92 -6.90 -62.59
N PHE A 968 -16.87 -7.71 -62.46
CA PHE A 968 -16.26 -8.41 -63.60
C PHE A 968 -17.18 -9.46 -64.25
N GLU A 969 -17.94 -10.21 -63.45
CA GLU A 969 -18.96 -11.16 -63.90
C GLU A 969 -20.36 -10.58 -63.62
N ASP A 970 -21.33 -11.45 -63.36
CA ASP A 970 -22.71 -11.10 -63.05
C ASP A 970 -22.85 -10.25 -61.76
N GLY A 971 -23.91 -9.44 -61.69
CA GLY A 971 -24.22 -8.61 -60.53
C GLY A 971 -24.62 -9.45 -59.32
N ILE A 972 -25.77 -10.12 -59.40
CA ILE A 972 -26.28 -11.03 -58.36
C ILE A 972 -26.45 -12.42 -58.96
N VAL A 973 -25.75 -13.42 -58.42
CA VAL A 973 -25.81 -14.83 -58.86
C VAL A 973 -26.30 -15.72 -57.74
N MET A 974 -27.16 -16.66 -58.09
CA MET A 974 -27.64 -17.69 -57.19
C MET A 974 -27.63 -19.06 -57.85
N ILE A 975 -27.11 -20.05 -57.13
CA ILE A 975 -27.15 -21.46 -57.52
C ILE A 975 -27.85 -22.26 -56.42
N ILE A 976 -29.01 -22.81 -56.74
CA ILE A 976 -29.79 -23.68 -55.85
C ILE A 976 -29.81 -25.09 -56.44
N GLY A 977 -29.25 -26.07 -55.71
CA GLY A 977 -29.12 -27.45 -56.18
C GLY A 977 -27.67 -27.88 -56.46
N GLU A 978 -27.47 -29.19 -56.65
CA GLU A 978 -26.14 -29.74 -56.97
C GLU A 978 -25.90 -29.73 -58.49
N PRO A 979 -24.78 -29.14 -58.97
CA PRO A 979 -24.52 -29.00 -60.40
C PRO A 979 -24.02 -30.27 -61.11
N THR A 980 -23.65 -31.34 -60.39
CA THR A 980 -22.95 -32.51 -60.97
C THR A 980 -23.45 -33.87 -60.49
N GLY A 981 -24.77 -34.13 -60.55
CA GLY A 981 -25.32 -35.49 -60.43
C GLY A 981 -24.85 -36.31 -59.21
N GLY A 982 -24.56 -35.62 -58.10
CA GLY A 982 -24.10 -36.22 -56.86
C GLY A 982 -25.15 -37.13 -56.23
N LEU A 983 -24.73 -37.93 -55.26
CA LEU A 983 -25.61 -38.83 -54.50
C LEU A 983 -26.84 -38.05 -54.03
N PRO A 984 -28.07 -38.54 -54.26
CA PRO A 984 -29.28 -37.83 -53.88
C PRO A 984 -29.19 -37.41 -52.42
N THR A 985 -29.25 -36.10 -52.18
CA THR A 985 -29.38 -35.57 -50.83
C THR A 985 -30.64 -36.19 -50.21
N THR A 986 -30.63 -36.47 -48.90
CA THR A 986 -31.77 -37.13 -48.23
C THR A 986 -33.08 -36.32 -48.28
N ALA A 987 -33.05 -35.07 -48.74
CA ALA A 987 -34.19 -34.19 -49.00
C ALA A 987 -33.79 -33.04 -49.97
N PRO A 988 -34.68 -32.62 -50.90
CA PRO A 988 -34.38 -31.62 -51.93
C PRO A 988 -34.05 -30.24 -51.32
N PRO A 989 -33.15 -29.45 -51.93
CA PRO A 989 -32.88 -28.07 -51.52
C PRO A 989 -34.12 -27.19 -51.66
N ARG A 990 -34.40 -26.35 -50.64
CA ARG A 990 -35.60 -25.50 -50.62
C ARG A 990 -35.27 -24.05 -50.39
N ALA A 991 -35.86 -23.14 -51.18
CA ALA A 991 -35.67 -21.71 -50.98
C ALA A 991 -36.96 -20.88 -51.13
N ASP A 992 -37.05 -19.81 -50.35
CA ASP A 992 -37.91 -18.64 -50.54
C ASP A 992 -37.00 -17.44 -50.80
N ILE A 993 -37.17 -16.77 -51.94
CA ILE A 993 -36.23 -15.73 -52.40
C ILE A 993 -36.99 -14.44 -52.67
N THR A 994 -36.44 -13.31 -52.21
CA THR A 994 -36.94 -11.97 -52.51
C THR A 994 -35.77 -11.08 -52.89
N ILE A 995 -35.80 -10.53 -54.11
CA ILE A 995 -34.83 -9.56 -54.61
C ILE A 995 -35.59 -8.28 -54.95
N SER A 996 -35.47 -7.25 -54.11
CA SER A 996 -36.33 -6.07 -54.22
C SER A 996 -35.68 -4.71 -54.02
N GLY A 997 -36.02 -3.71 -54.84
CA GLY A 997 -35.56 -2.34 -54.61
C GLY A 997 -34.04 -2.15 -54.71
N ASN A 998 -33.35 -3.00 -55.50
CA ASN A 998 -31.91 -2.91 -55.71
C ASN A 998 -31.57 -2.16 -57.01
N THR A 999 -30.36 -1.61 -57.09
CA THR A 999 -29.78 -1.08 -58.33
C THR A 999 -28.63 -1.99 -58.77
N VAL A 1000 -28.74 -2.58 -59.96
CA VAL A 1000 -27.74 -3.50 -60.52
C VAL A 1000 -27.32 -3.01 -61.90
N GLN A 1001 -26.07 -2.58 -62.07
CA GLN A 1001 -25.66 -1.90 -63.31
C GLN A 1001 -24.22 -2.16 -63.74
N ASN A 1002 -23.96 -2.07 -65.04
CA ASN A 1002 -22.61 -2.14 -65.62
C ASN A 1002 -21.82 -3.41 -65.24
N ASN A 1003 -22.49 -4.53 -64.97
CA ASN A 1003 -21.79 -5.78 -64.63
C ASN A 1003 -21.41 -6.55 -65.89
N GLY A 1004 -20.31 -7.30 -65.81
CA GLY A 1004 -19.75 -8.09 -66.90
C GLY A 1004 -18.62 -7.45 -67.67
N VAL A 1005 -17.87 -8.29 -68.37
CA VAL A 1005 -16.84 -7.88 -69.33
C VAL A 1005 -17.13 -8.41 -70.73
N ASN A 1006 -16.99 -7.54 -71.73
CA ASN A 1006 -17.04 -7.94 -73.13
C ASN A 1006 -15.70 -8.56 -73.54
N THR A 1007 -15.48 -9.84 -73.24
CA THR A 1007 -14.27 -10.56 -73.67
C THR A 1007 -14.45 -11.15 -75.06
N ALA A 1008 -14.14 -10.38 -76.09
CA ALA A 1008 -14.08 -10.83 -77.48
C ALA A 1008 -13.02 -11.95 -77.77
N ASN A 1009 -12.43 -12.54 -76.74
CA ASN A 1009 -11.33 -13.51 -76.79
C ASN A 1009 -11.48 -14.70 -75.81
N SER A 1010 -12.62 -14.88 -75.14
CA SER A 1010 -12.84 -16.09 -74.32
C SER A 1010 -13.13 -17.30 -75.22
N THR A 1011 -12.64 -18.48 -74.84
CA THR A 1011 -12.86 -19.74 -75.56
C THR A 1011 -14.32 -20.20 -75.54
N SER A 1012 -15.19 -19.56 -74.75
CA SER A 1012 -16.62 -19.86 -74.65
C SER A 1012 -17.49 -19.04 -75.60
N ASN A 1013 -16.99 -17.97 -76.24
CA ASN A 1013 -17.80 -17.04 -77.06
C ASN A 1013 -19.06 -16.49 -76.35
N GLU A 1014 -19.14 -16.62 -75.03
CA GLU A 1014 -20.28 -16.25 -74.21
C GLU A 1014 -19.99 -14.86 -73.64
N ILE A 1015 -20.88 -13.90 -73.91
CA ILE A 1015 -20.87 -12.65 -73.17
C ILE A 1015 -21.31 -12.99 -71.75
N ARG A 1016 -20.64 -12.44 -70.74
CA ARG A 1016 -20.98 -12.68 -69.33
C ARG A 1016 -21.24 -11.36 -68.63
N GLY A 1017 -22.07 -11.36 -67.59
CA GLY A 1017 -22.50 -10.14 -66.92
C GLY A 1017 -24.00 -9.96 -66.90
N ASP A 1018 -24.74 -10.94 -66.41
CA ASP A 1018 -26.15 -10.78 -66.10
C ASP A 1018 -26.32 -9.78 -64.96
N GLY A 1019 -27.42 -9.02 -64.95
CA GLY A 1019 -27.81 -8.24 -63.77
C GLY A 1019 -28.14 -9.17 -62.60
N ILE A 1020 -29.15 -10.01 -62.77
CA ILE A 1020 -29.55 -11.03 -61.80
C ILE A 1020 -29.61 -12.39 -62.49
N ARG A 1021 -28.86 -13.38 -61.98
CA ARG A 1021 -28.81 -14.73 -62.51
C ARG A 1021 -29.18 -15.77 -61.47
N ILE A 1022 -30.09 -16.69 -61.80
CA ILE A 1022 -30.54 -17.76 -60.90
C ILE A 1022 -30.51 -19.11 -61.62
N PHE A 1023 -29.75 -20.05 -61.07
CA PHE A 1023 -29.72 -21.44 -61.52
C PHE A 1023 -30.46 -22.35 -60.54
N LEU A 1024 -31.34 -23.19 -61.07
CA LEU A 1024 -32.08 -24.21 -60.33
C LEU A 1024 -31.74 -25.60 -60.89
N GLU A 1025 -30.94 -26.36 -60.15
CA GLU A 1025 -30.38 -27.63 -60.60
C GLU A 1025 -30.93 -28.84 -59.81
N GLY A 1026 -30.82 -30.03 -60.40
CA GLY A 1026 -31.23 -31.28 -59.77
C GLY A 1026 -32.72 -31.32 -59.36
N ASP A 1027 -32.98 -31.56 -58.08
CA ASP A 1027 -34.33 -31.60 -57.47
C ASP A 1027 -34.66 -30.35 -56.63
N ALA A 1028 -33.98 -29.22 -56.90
CA ALA A 1028 -34.21 -27.95 -56.21
C ALA A 1028 -35.68 -27.49 -56.27
N LEU A 1029 -36.19 -27.00 -55.14
CA LEU A 1029 -37.54 -26.45 -55.02
C LEU A 1029 -37.48 -25.01 -54.51
N VAL A 1030 -37.92 -24.07 -55.33
CA VAL A 1030 -38.15 -22.68 -54.92
C VAL A 1030 -39.65 -22.48 -54.74
N ASN A 1031 -40.12 -22.28 -53.50
CA ASN A 1031 -41.56 -22.16 -53.22
C ASN A 1031 -42.13 -20.78 -53.60
N ARG A 1032 -41.27 -19.76 -53.55
CA ARG A 1032 -41.57 -18.37 -53.90
C ARG A 1032 -40.29 -17.67 -54.37
N LEU A 1033 -40.38 -16.99 -55.50
CA LEU A 1033 -39.34 -16.11 -56.02
C LEU A 1033 -39.96 -14.77 -56.37
N ASP A 1034 -39.63 -13.72 -55.63
CA ASP A 1034 -40.12 -12.37 -55.92
C ASP A 1034 -38.94 -11.49 -56.37
N ILE A 1035 -38.90 -11.09 -57.63
CA ILE A 1035 -37.95 -10.11 -58.16
C ILE A 1035 -38.73 -8.84 -58.48
N ASN A 1036 -38.67 -7.82 -57.62
CA ASN A 1036 -39.51 -6.65 -57.80
C ASN A 1036 -38.88 -5.27 -57.53
N ASN A 1037 -39.38 -4.25 -58.23
CA ASN A 1037 -38.95 -2.86 -58.04
C ASN A 1037 -37.42 -2.63 -58.13
N ASN A 1038 -36.69 -3.47 -58.86
CA ASN A 1038 -35.26 -3.29 -59.09
C ASN A 1038 -35.02 -2.39 -60.32
N THR A 1039 -33.90 -1.67 -60.30
CA THR A 1039 -33.37 -0.94 -61.45
C THR A 1039 -32.15 -1.70 -61.98
N ILE A 1040 -32.25 -2.26 -63.18
CA ILE A 1040 -31.23 -3.11 -63.79
C ILE A 1040 -30.83 -2.48 -65.12
N THR A 1041 -29.58 -2.01 -65.24
CA THR A 1041 -29.19 -1.18 -66.41
C THR A 1041 -27.79 -1.49 -66.93
N SER A 1042 -27.61 -1.52 -68.26
CA SER A 1042 -26.28 -1.53 -68.88
C SER A 1042 -25.38 -2.73 -68.53
N ASN A 1043 -25.93 -3.90 -68.20
CA ASN A 1043 -25.10 -5.09 -68.00
C ASN A 1043 -24.75 -5.76 -69.34
N GLN A 1044 -23.64 -6.51 -69.36
CA GLN A 1044 -23.08 -7.06 -70.60
C GLN A 1044 -23.80 -8.32 -71.10
N ASP A 1045 -24.68 -8.93 -70.31
CA ASP A 1045 -25.50 -10.06 -70.75
C ASP A 1045 -27.00 -9.75 -70.59
N ASP A 1046 -27.78 -10.57 -69.88
CA ASP A 1046 -29.20 -10.38 -69.66
C ASP A 1046 -29.46 -9.46 -68.45
N GLY A 1047 -30.61 -8.80 -68.41
CA GLY A 1047 -31.03 -8.08 -67.20
C GLY A 1047 -31.33 -9.05 -66.06
N ILE A 1048 -32.23 -9.99 -66.32
CA ILE A 1048 -32.59 -11.07 -65.39
C ILE A 1048 -32.56 -12.40 -66.15
N GLN A 1049 -31.71 -13.33 -65.73
CA GLN A 1049 -31.66 -14.71 -66.25
C GLN A 1049 -32.08 -15.71 -65.17
N ILE A 1050 -33.03 -16.60 -65.49
CA ILE A 1050 -33.41 -17.73 -64.65
C ILE A 1050 -33.33 -19.00 -65.48
N SER A 1051 -32.52 -19.96 -65.04
CA SER A 1051 -32.27 -21.22 -65.74
C SER A 1051 -32.60 -22.44 -64.87
N GLN A 1052 -33.33 -23.41 -65.43
CA GLN A 1052 -33.57 -24.73 -64.84
C GLN A 1052 -32.86 -25.83 -65.64
N GLY A 1053 -31.90 -26.52 -65.03
CA GLY A 1053 -31.22 -27.68 -65.62
C GLY A 1053 -30.20 -27.35 -66.72
N GLU A 1054 -29.48 -26.23 -66.62
CA GLU A 1054 -28.70 -25.64 -67.73
C GLU A 1054 -27.27 -25.19 -67.34
N LEU A 1055 -26.69 -25.72 -66.26
CA LEU A 1055 -25.41 -25.19 -65.72
C LEU A 1055 -24.15 -25.42 -66.59
N THR A 1056 -24.22 -26.14 -67.72
CA THR A 1056 -23.06 -26.38 -68.60
C THR A 1056 -23.41 -26.17 -70.07
N THR A 1057 -22.56 -25.40 -70.78
CA THR A 1057 -22.65 -24.99 -72.19
C THR A 1057 -23.41 -25.97 -73.09
N GLY A 1058 -24.65 -25.61 -73.42
CA GLY A 1058 -25.49 -26.33 -74.39
C GLY A 1058 -26.64 -27.11 -73.76
N ILE A 1059 -27.76 -27.14 -74.50
CA ILE A 1059 -29.04 -27.80 -74.16
C ILE A 1059 -28.91 -29.34 -74.20
N THR A 1060 -27.93 -29.88 -73.48
CA THR A 1060 -27.70 -31.32 -73.30
C THR A 1060 -27.40 -31.69 -71.84
N GLY A 1061 -27.67 -30.80 -70.89
CA GLY A 1061 -27.50 -31.04 -69.45
C GLY A 1061 -28.31 -32.22 -68.92
N ASN A 1062 -27.79 -32.92 -67.90
CA ASN A 1062 -28.49 -33.95 -67.13
C ASN A 1062 -29.80 -33.35 -66.58
N GLY A 1063 -30.96 -33.75 -67.11
CA GLY A 1063 -32.23 -33.10 -66.77
C GLY A 1063 -32.54 -33.08 -65.28
N GLY A 1064 -32.93 -31.90 -64.80
CA GLY A 1064 -33.43 -31.68 -63.45
C GLY A 1064 -34.95 -31.88 -63.35
N THR A 1065 -35.42 -32.19 -62.14
CA THR A 1065 -36.84 -32.16 -61.76
C THR A 1065 -37.13 -30.95 -60.87
N SER A 1066 -36.40 -29.85 -61.06
CA SER A 1066 -36.56 -28.66 -60.23
C SER A 1066 -37.95 -28.06 -60.38
N GLU A 1067 -38.43 -27.44 -59.31
CA GLU A 1067 -39.75 -26.84 -59.24
C GLU A 1067 -39.61 -25.37 -58.83
N LEU A 1068 -40.07 -24.47 -59.70
CA LEU A 1068 -40.16 -23.04 -59.42
C LEU A 1068 -41.64 -22.67 -59.26
N ARG A 1069 -42.06 -22.42 -58.02
CA ARG A 1069 -43.45 -22.10 -57.69
C ARG A 1069 -43.58 -20.62 -57.35
N ASN A 1070 -44.73 -20.03 -57.70
CA ASN A 1070 -45.07 -18.64 -57.38
C ASN A 1070 -43.94 -17.63 -57.69
N ALA A 1071 -43.33 -17.74 -58.88
CA ALA A 1071 -42.30 -16.80 -59.30
C ALA A 1071 -42.94 -15.53 -59.87
N THR A 1072 -42.64 -14.38 -59.28
CA THR A 1072 -43.15 -13.08 -59.71
C THR A 1072 -42.01 -12.13 -60.04
N ILE A 1073 -41.98 -11.64 -61.29
CA ILE A 1073 -41.08 -10.58 -61.75
C ILE A 1073 -41.91 -9.33 -62.01
N SER A 1074 -41.84 -8.32 -61.12
CA SER A 1074 -42.75 -7.17 -61.22
C SER A 1074 -42.19 -5.81 -60.83
N GLY A 1075 -42.66 -4.74 -61.47
CA GLY A 1075 -42.27 -3.37 -61.12
C GLY A 1075 -40.80 -3.02 -61.41
N ASN A 1076 -40.04 -3.88 -62.12
CA ASN A 1076 -38.63 -3.64 -62.41
C ASN A 1076 -38.45 -2.72 -63.62
N THR A 1077 -37.43 -1.87 -63.57
CA THR A 1077 -36.92 -1.09 -64.70
C THR A 1077 -35.69 -1.80 -65.24
N ILE A 1078 -35.74 -2.31 -66.47
CA ILE A 1078 -34.69 -3.12 -67.11
C ILE A 1078 -34.31 -2.48 -68.44
N GLU A 1079 -33.16 -1.80 -68.49
CA GLU A 1079 -32.80 -0.97 -69.64
C GLU A 1079 -31.38 -1.21 -70.13
N ASP A 1080 -31.13 -1.05 -71.42
CA ASP A 1080 -29.78 -1.03 -72.02
C ASP A 1080 -28.94 -2.31 -71.77
N GLN A 1081 -29.57 -3.48 -71.61
CA GLN A 1081 -28.82 -4.75 -71.52
C GLN A 1081 -28.26 -5.11 -72.90
N VAL A 1082 -27.09 -5.78 -72.95
CA VAL A 1082 -26.51 -6.20 -74.24
C VAL A 1082 -27.27 -7.37 -74.86
N GLN A 1083 -27.84 -8.28 -74.04
CA GLN A 1083 -28.72 -9.36 -74.48
C GLN A 1083 -30.18 -9.12 -74.10
N GLN A 1084 -30.89 -10.09 -73.50
CA GLN A 1084 -32.31 -9.96 -73.21
C GLN A 1084 -32.58 -9.09 -71.97
N GLY A 1085 -33.76 -8.49 -71.89
CA GLY A 1085 -34.22 -7.85 -70.65
C GLY A 1085 -34.48 -8.89 -69.55
N ILE A 1086 -35.41 -9.81 -69.81
CA ILE A 1086 -35.71 -10.98 -68.95
C ILE A 1086 -35.55 -12.24 -69.79
N ASN A 1087 -34.77 -13.20 -69.34
CA ASN A 1087 -34.51 -14.48 -69.99
C ASN A 1087 -34.84 -15.64 -69.04
N PHE A 1088 -35.91 -16.38 -69.34
CA PHE A 1088 -36.28 -17.59 -68.62
C PHE A 1088 -36.01 -18.82 -69.48
N ARG A 1089 -35.19 -19.75 -69.00
CA ARG A 1089 -34.84 -20.98 -69.70
C ARG A 1089 -35.08 -22.20 -68.83
N ALA A 1090 -35.76 -23.21 -69.38
CA ALA A 1090 -35.92 -24.49 -68.70
C ALA A 1090 -35.64 -25.66 -69.65
N ALA A 1091 -34.73 -26.54 -69.25
CA ALA A 1091 -34.42 -27.81 -69.91
C ALA A 1091 -34.84 -28.99 -69.01
N GLY A 1092 -36.08 -28.95 -68.51
CA GLY A 1092 -36.62 -29.85 -67.50
C GLY A 1092 -37.37 -29.09 -66.39
N GLY A 1093 -38.01 -29.82 -65.48
CA GLY A 1093 -38.69 -29.22 -64.32
C GLY A 1093 -40.06 -28.57 -64.58
N THR A 1094 -40.60 -27.93 -63.54
CA THR A 1094 -41.87 -27.18 -63.59
C THR A 1094 -41.66 -25.73 -63.15
N ALA A 1095 -42.39 -24.79 -63.76
CA ALA A 1095 -42.34 -23.37 -63.41
C ALA A 1095 -43.71 -22.68 -63.52
N ASP A 1096 -44.13 -22.02 -62.45
CA ASP A 1096 -45.24 -21.07 -62.42
C ASP A 1096 -44.70 -19.64 -62.34
N LEU A 1097 -44.79 -18.90 -63.45
CA LEU A 1097 -44.15 -17.60 -63.66
C LEU A 1097 -45.20 -16.50 -63.90
N VAL A 1098 -45.07 -15.38 -63.19
CA VAL A 1098 -45.84 -14.16 -63.38
C VAL A 1098 -44.87 -13.03 -63.69
N ILE A 1099 -44.96 -12.44 -64.89
CA ILE A 1099 -44.19 -11.25 -65.26
C ILE A 1099 -45.17 -10.10 -65.44
N GLU A 1100 -45.18 -9.14 -64.51
CA GLU A 1100 -46.20 -8.11 -64.52
C GLU A 1100 -45.78 -6.71 -64.10
N ASN A 1101 -46.47 -5.69 -64.62
CA ASN A 1101 -46.30 -4.29 -64.22
C ASN A 1101 -44.84 -3.81 -64.24
N ASN A 1102 -43.99 -4.34 -65.12
CA ASN A 1102 -42.64 -3.81 -65.29
C ASN A 1102 -42.74 -2.53 -66.14
N PRO A 1103 -42.51 -1.33 -65.56
CA PRO A 1103 -42.84 -0.06 -66.20
C PRO A 1103 -41.94 0.28 -67.38
N SER A 1104 -40.75 -0.32 -67.46
CA SER A 1104 -39.82 -0.15 -68.58
C SER A 1104 -38.94 -1.39 -68.72
N ILE A 1105 -39.08 -2.10 -69.83
CA ILE A 1105 -38.13 -3.08 -70.33
C ILE A 1105 -37.71 -2.57 -71.70
N SER A 1106 -36.56 -1.90 -71.80
CA SER A 1106 -36.26 -1.10 -73.00
C SER A 1106 -34.81 -1.09 -73.46
N GLN A 1107 -34.61 -0.84 -74.75
CA GLN A 1107 -33.29 -0.67 -75.37
C GLN A 1107 -32.32 -1.84 -75.13
N ASN A 1108 -32.84 -3.04 -74.86
CA ASN A 1108 -32.02 -4.23 -74.71
C ASN A 1108 -31.56 -4.71 -76.10
N GLY A 1109 -30.37 -5.28 -76.23
CA GLY A 1109 -29.81 -5.74 -77.51
C GLY A 1109 -30.46 -7.02 -78.04
N GLY A 1110 -31.14 -7.78 -77.17
CA GLY A 1110 -32.00 -8.91 -77.44
C GLY A 1110 -33.48 -8.63 -77.16
N GLU A 1111 -34.24 -9.69 -76.91
CA GLU A 1111 -35.66 -9.58 -76.62
C GLU A 1111 -35.95 -8.92 -75.27
N GLY A 1112 -37.09 -8.23 -75.17
CA GLY A 1112 -37.51 -7.64 -73.90
C GLY A 1112 -37.78 -8.72 -72.85
N ILE A 1113 -38.59 -9.72 -73.20
CA ILE A 1113 -38.87 -10.92 -72.39
C ILE A 1113 -38.70 -12.15 -73.28
N ALA A 1114 -37.85 -13.10 -72.90
CA ALA A 1114 -37.67 -14.36 -73.59
C ALA A 1114 -37.98 -15.54 -72.66
N ILE A 1115 -38.78 -16.50 -73.14
CA ILE A 1115 -39.18 -17.71 -72.39
C ILE A 1115 -38.92 -18.94 -73.27
N PHE A 1116 -38.04 -19.82 -72.81
CA PHE A 1116 -37.61 -21.01 -73.51
C PHE A 1116 -37.99 -22.27 -72.72
N ALA A 1117 -38.84 -23.13 -73.30
CA ALA A 1117 -39.16 -24.45 -72.76
C ALA A 1117 -38.57 -25.55 -73.63
N ALA A 1118 -37.59 -26.28 -73.11
CA ALA A 1118 -36.97 -27.40 -73.78
C ALA A 1118 -37.27 -28.72 -73.05
N GLY A 1119 -37.53 -29.77 -73.82
CA GLY A 1119 -37.45 -31.14 -73.29
C GLY A 1119 -36.04 -31.72 -73.47
N ASN A 1120 -35.67 -32.67 -72.61
CA ASN A 1120 -34.50 -33.51 -72.80
C ASN A 1120 -34.85 -34.99 -72.52
N ASN A 1121 -33.84 -35.87 -72.52
CA ASN A 1121 -34.05 -37.31 -72.32
C ASN A 1121 -34.45 -37.70 -70.89
N ALA A 1122 -34.34 -36.80 -69.90
CA ALA A 1122 -34.56 -37.07 -68.48
C ALA A 1122 -35.85 -36.42 -67.93
N SER A 1123 -36.23 -35.23 -68.42
CA SER A 1123 -37.47 -34.55 -68.06
C SER A 1123 -37.91 -33.56 -69.17
N THR A 1124 -39.19 -33.21 -69.18
CA THR A 1124 -39.75 -32.19 -70.08
C THR A 1124 -40.08 -30.94 -69.27
N ALA A 1125 -39.60 -29.77 -69.68
CA ALA A 1125 -40.02 -28.52 -69.06
C ALA A 1125 -41.55 -28.33 -69.15
N GLN A 1126 -42.17 -27.91 -68.04
CA GLN A 1126 -43.57 -27.48 -67.98
C GLN A 1126 -43.64 -26.07 -67.40
N ILE A 1127 -43.85 -25.08 -68.26
CA ILE A 1127 -43.87 -23.67 -67.86
C ILE A 1127 -45.28 -23.11 -68.05
N ASN A 1128 -45.83 -22.54 -66.99
CA ASN A 1128 -47.01 -21.69 -67.00
C ASN A 1128 -46.59 -20.23 -66.80
N ALA A 1129 -46.75 -19.40 -67.82
CA ALA A 1129 -46.31 -18.01 -67.80
C ALA A 1129 -47.51 -17.04 -67.96
N ASN A 1130 -47.79 -16.24 -66.94
CA ASN A 1130 -48.71 -15.11 -67.02
C ASN A 1130 -47.92 -13.81 -67.22
N VAL A 1131 -47.93 -13.27 -68.44
CA VAL A 1131 -47.21 -12.05 -68.79
C VAL A 1131 -48.21 -10.94 -69.06
N ARG A 1132 -48.26 -9.92 -68.19
CA ARG A 1132 -49.28 -8.87 -68.28
C ARG A 1132 -48.84 -7.49 -67.83
N PHE A 1133 -49.42 -6.44 -68.42
CA PHE A 1133 -49.19 -5.05 -68.02
C PHE A 1133 -47.72 -4.57 -68.08
N ASN A 1134 -46.89 -5.17 -68.94
CA ASN A 1134 -45.49 -4.75 -69.12
C ASN A 1134 -45.34 -3.74 -70.26
N THR A 1135 -44.37 -2.82 -70.13
CA THR A 1135 -43.98 -1.89 -71.20
C THR A 1135 -42.64 -2.31 -71.79
N LEU A 1136 -42.65 -2.74 -73.04
CA LEU A 1136 -41.52 -3.29 -73.80
C LEU A 1136 -41.20 -2.34 -74.97
N THR A 1137 -40.10 -1.60 -74.92
CA THR A 1137 -39.80 -0.60 -75.97
C THR A 1137 -38.39 -0.75 -76.52
N ASP A 1138 -38.27 -0.80 -77.84
CA ASP A 1138 -36.99 -0.81 -78.56
C ASP A 1138 -36.09 -2.03 -78.24
N ASN A 1139 -36.69 -3.22 -78.10
CA ASN A 1139 -35.97 -4.49 -77.90
C ASN A 1139 -35.98 -5.32 -79.20
N PRO A 1140 -34.87 -5.47 -79.95
CA PRO A 1140 -34.77 -6.30 -81.14
C PRO A 1140 -34.32 -7.74 -80.82
N PRO A 1141 -34.83 -8.78 -81.51
CA PRO A 1141 -35.75 -8.72 -82.63
C PRO A 1141 -37.22 -8.53 -82.23
N SER A 1142 -37.60 -8.77 -80.96
CA SER A 1142 -38.98 -8.67 -80.50
C SER A 1142 -39.10 -8.27 -79.04
N GLY A 1143 -40.25 -7.70 -78.64
CA GLY A 1143 -40.49 -7.33 -77.25
C GLY A 1143 -40.72 -8.55 -76.36
N LEU A 1144 -41.43 -9.57 -76.86
CA LEU A 1144 -41.55 -10.88 -76.21
C LEU A 1144 -41.22 -12.00 -77.18
N PHE A 1145 -40.42 -12.95 -76.75
CA PHE A 1145 -40.16 -14.20 -77.45
C PHE A 1145 -40.53 -15.40 -76.57
N GLY A 1146 -41.34 -16.30 -77.12
CA GLY A 1146 -41.69 -17.55 -76.47
C GLY A 1146 -41.38 -18.71 -77.40
N THR A 1147 -40.66 -19.72 -76.93
CA THR A 1147 -40.34 -20.90 -77.75
C THR A 1147 -40.43 -22.19 -76.98
N VAL A 1148 -40.87 -23.22 -77.70
CA VAL A 1148 -40.80 -24.62 -77.26
C VAL A 1148 -39.96 -25.43 -78.22
N ILE A 1149 -39.08 -26.26 -77.67
CA ILE A 1149 -38.22 -27.17 -78.46
C ILE A 1149 -38.12 -28.54 -77.78
N ASN A 1150 -37.77 -29.58 -78.54
CA ASN A 1150 -37.42 -30.91 -78.03
C ASN A 1150 -38.46 -31.53 -77.06
N GLY A 1151 -39.77 -31.29 -77.25
CA GLY A 1151 -40.84 -31.85 -76.41
C GLY A 1151 -41.18 -31.07 -75.13
N GLY A 1152 -40.68 -29.84 -74.97
CA GLY A 1152 -41.07 -28.95 -73.86
C GLY A 1152 -42.53 -28.46 -73.96
N ASN A 1153 -43.10 -28.04 -72.84
CA ASN A 1153 -44.45 -27.49 -72.75
C ASN A 1153 -44.41 -26.06 -72.19
N LEU A 1154 -44.97 -25.11 -72.93
CA LEU A 1154 -45.15 -23.73 -72.50
C LEU A 1154 -46.63 -23.34 -72.68
N CYS A 1155 -47.29 -22.97 -71.58
CA CYS A 1155 -48.54 -22.26 -71.63
C CYS A 1155 -48.32 -20.78 -71.29
N ILE A 1156 -48.75 -19.88 -72.17
CA ILE A 1156 -48.57 -18.44 -71.99
C ILE A 1156 -49.90 -17.69 -72.02
N ASP A 1157 -50.15 -16.87 -71.00
CA ASP A 1157 -51.24 -15.90 -70.92
C ASP A 1157 -50.69 -14.49 -71.16
N LEU A 1158 -51.15 -13.83 -72.21
CA LEU A 1158 -50.68 -12.51 -72.65
C LEU A 1158 -51.80 -11.47 -72.54
N ASN A 1159 -51.69 -10.55 -71.58
CA ASN A 1159 -52.73 -9.54 -71.38
C ASN A 1159 -52.17 -8.13 -71.10
N SER A 1160 -52.62 -7.14 -71.85
CA SER A 1160 -52.36 -5.71 -71.59
C SER A 1160 -50.89 -5.32 -71.58
N ASN A 1161 -50.03 -6.04 -72.32
CA ASN A 1161 -48.64 -5.65 -72.55
C ASN A 1161 -48.54 -4.64 -73.70
N ASN A 1162 -47.57 -3.75 -73.62
CA ASN A 1162 -47.29 -2.72 -74.61
C ASN A 1162 -45.90 -2.91 -75.21
N SER A 1163 -45.82 -3.39 -76.45
CA SER A 1163 -44.59 -3.66 -77.20
C SER A 1163 -44.56 -2.93 -78.54
N ASN A 1164 -43.52 -2.14 -78.80
CA ASN A 1164 -43.33 -1.51 -80.12
C ASN A 1164 -42.53 -2.38 -81.12
N THR A 1165 -41.85 -3.43 -80.64
CA THR A 1165 -41.14 -4.43 -81.48
C THR A 1165 -41.91 -5.74 -81.64
N GLY A 1166 -43.14 -5.82 -81.12
CA GLY A 1166 -44.05 -6.95 -81.29
C GLY A 1166 -43.69 -8.16 -80.40
N TYR A 1167 -44.26 -9.31 -80.75
CA TYR A 1167 -44.11 -10.58 -80.05
C TYR A 1167 -43.86 -11.71 -81.06
N LEU A 1168 -42.98 -12.65 -80.73
CA LEU A 1168 -42.68 -13.81 -81.55
C LEU A 1168 -42.84 -15.10 -80.73
N LEU A 1169 -43.82 -15.91 -81.10
CA LEU A 1169 -44.13 -17.18 -80.44
C LEU A 1169 -43.86 -18.32 -81.42
N THR A 1170 -43.04 -19.28 -81.03
CA THR A 1170 -42.51 -20.31 -81.95
C THR A 1170 -42.66 -21.72 -81.39
N ASP A 1171 -43.08 -22.66 -82.24
CA ASP A 1171 -43.08 -24.10 -81.91
C ASP A 1171 -42.03 -24.84 -82.73
N GLY A 1172 -40.93 -25.20 -82.08
CA GLY A 1172 -39.82 -25.96 -82.63
C GLY A 1172 -39.87 -27.46 -82.37
N GLY A 1173 -40.98 -28.01 -81.84
CA GLY A 1173 -41.17 -29.45 -81.62
C GLY A 1173 -41.64 -29.81 -80.20
N GLY A 1174 -42.59 -29.06 -79.63
CA GLY A 1174 -43.17 -29.26 -78.30
C GLY A 1174 -44.67 -28.92 -78.23
N THR A 1175 -45.18 -28.54 -77.05
CA THR A 1175 -46.54 -28.04 -76.87
C THR A 1175 -46.52 -26.56 -76.49
N LEU A 1176 -46.98 -25.70 -77.39
CA LEU A 1176 -47.16 -24.27 -77.12
C LEU A 1176 -48.66 -23.94 -77.00
N GLN A 1177 -49.10 -23.63 -75.78
CA GLN A 1177 -50.46 -23.22 -75.47
C GLN A 1177 -50.53 -21.71 -75.25
N VAL A 1178 -51.55 -21.07 -75.79
CA VAL A 1178 -51.79 -19.63 -75.62
C VAL A 1178 -53.20 -19.43 -75.08
N VAL A 1179 -53.32 -18.71 -73.96
CA VAL A 1179 -54.62 -18.39 -73.37
C VAL A 1179 -55.32 -17.33 -74.23
N ASP A 1180 -56.58 -17.59 -74.57
CA ASP A 1180 -57.43 -16.68 -75.36
C ASP A 1180 -56.76 -16.19 -76.68
N LEU A 1181 -56.12 -17.11 -77.42
CA LEU A 1181 -55.35 -16.86 -78.65
C LEU A 1181 -56.01 -15.87 -79.63
N GLY A 1182 -57.34 -15.95 -79.80
CA GLY A 1182 -58.11 -15.08 -80.70
C GLY A 1182 -58.20 -13.62 -80.25
N ASN A 1183 -57.97 -13.33 -78.97
CA ASN A 1183 -58.04 -11.99 -78.37
C ASN A 1183 -56.67 -11.38 -78.05
N VAL A 1184 -55.57 -12.13 -78.17
CA VAL A 1184 -54.21 -11.67 -77.79
C VAL A 1184 -53.85 -10.34 -78.45
N ASN A 1185 -54.10 -10.18 -79.76
CA ASN A 1185 -53.83 -8.93 -80.48
C ASN A 1185 -54.68 -7.74 -80.01
N GLY A 1186 -55.89 -7.98 -79.49
CA GLY A 1186 -56.76 -6.93 -78.95
C GLY A 1186 -56.43 -6.58 -77.51
N ASN A 1187 -55.84 -7.53 -76.78
CA ASN A 1187 -55.43 -7.35 -75.39
C ASN A 1187 -54.05 -6.72 -75.27
N ASN A 1188 -53.22 -6.67 -76.32
CA ASN A 1188 -51.85 -6.17 -76.25
C ASN A 1188 -51.57 -5.14 -77.36
N MET A 1189 -50.68 -4.18 -77.11
CA MET A 1189 -50.20 -3.24 -78.14
C MET A 1189 -48.91 -3.83 -78.72
N GLY A 1190 -48.88 -4.19 -80.00
CA GLY A 1190 -47.75 -4.88 -80.66
C GLY A 1190 -48.20 -6.01 -81.58
N LEU A 1191 -47.48 -6.27 -82.68
CA LEU A 1191 -47.81 -7.37 -83.60
C LEU A 1191 -47.39 -8.71 -82.99
N VAL A 1192 -48.34 -9.62 -82.77
CA VAL A 1192 -48.05 -11.01 -82.37
C VAL A 1192 -47.84 -11.86 -83.61
N VAL A 1193 -46.67 -12.48 -83.74
CA VAL A 1193 -46.29 -13.40 -84.82
C VAL A 1193 -46.17 -14.81 -84.26
N PHE A 1194 -46.84 -15.77 -84.92
CA PHE A 1194 -46.74 -17.19 -84.61
C PHE A 1194 -45.95 -17.89 -85.72
N ASP A 1195 -44.78 -18.45 -85.39
CA ASP A 1195 -43.97 -19.24 -86.31
C ASP A 1195 -44.25 -20.75 -86.06
N ARG A 1196 -44.90 -21.37 -87.05
CA ARG A 1196 -45.45 -22.76 -87.10
C ARG A 1196 -46.79 -22.99 -86.37
N PHE A 1197 -47.64 -23.85 -86.96
CA PHE A 1197 -49.11 -23.89 -86.77
C PHE A 1197 -49.64 -24.82 -85.66
N ASN A 1198 -48.82 -25.28 -84.71
CA ASN A 1198 -49.29 -26.19 -83.65
C ASN A 1198 -49.48 -25.46 -82.31
N THR A 1199 -50.08 -24.27 -82.36
CA THR A 1199 -50.43 -23.48 -81.17
C THR A 1199 -51.84 -23.82 -80.70
N ASP A 1200 -51.94 -24.34 -79.48
CA ASP A 1200 -53.21 -24.74 -78.87
C ASP A 1200 -53.84 -23.56 -78.13
N ASN A 1201 -55.09 -23.22 -78.46
CA ASN A 1201 -55.86 -22.22 -77.72
C ASN A 1201 -56.50 -22.85 -76.48
N VAL A 1202 -56.22 -22.29 -75.30
CA VAL A 1202 -56.75 -22.78 -74.01
C VAL A 1202 -57.52 -21.67 -73.27
N ALA A 1203 -58.43 -22.05 -72.37
CA ALA A 1203 -59.22 -21.09 -71.58
C ALA A 1203 -58.45 -20.55 -70.35
N ALA A 1204 -57.48 -21.30 -69.87
CA ALA A 1204 -56.53 -20.94 -68.82
C ALA A 1204 -55.34 -21.90 -68.91
N CYS A 1205 -54.19 -21.49 -68.40
CA CYS A 1205 -53.08 -22.42 -68.22
C CYS A 1205 -53.41 -23.49 -67.17
N PRO A 1206 -52.92 -24.73 -67.34
CA PRO A 1206 -53.12 -25.82 -66.40
C PRO A 1206 -52.48 -25.52 -65.04
#